data_AF-D5E9Z1-F1
#
_entry.id   AF-D5E9Z1-F1
#
_cell.length_a   1.000
_cell.length_b   1.000
_cell.length_c   1.000
_cell.angle_alpha   90.00
_cell.angle_beta   90.00
_cell.angle_gamma   90.00
#
_symmetry.space_group_name_H-M   'P 1'
#
loop_
_entity.id
_entity.type
_entity.pdbx_description
1 polymer ?
#
loop_
_entity_poly.entity_id
_entity_poly.type
_entity_poly.pdbx_seq_one_letter_code
_entity_poly.pdbx_strand_id
1 'polypeptide(L)'
;MKRLTVILMAALMVLIVFSGVASAADSVEVRGEAAVDTASFTWDADNFAGFWYDVDNGVFSETMDITRDASPSRNIDDGNLVYTATVQPESTEFDFAGETTTTGAFTNYPIGKIGLFASEYYVVGDGQLSEVLMDTDVSYTMRTGETLELAEGYAITPQQINVNDGKVWLELTKDGQFLDGKVIDVSGDNTAWIYEQDVMNEEDVVTLQINIDQVFQGQVDSLCIVEGIFQISDTGLHIEKYDTFGKLIVTTVDSTQIVMENENSFNVPKDGTTEISEDFYLRGNDNVGAPPNDIWYLATEYTEPGTYEVRGEAAVDASSFTWDADNFAGFWYDLDEDDSSETMEINVTDDKDILEGDLVYTATAVDDQTTEFGFTESSTSATGFTYTKLGLFAEEYFVVNDAIDTLSKILMDDDSSYTMRTGETLELEEGYAITPQQIDVDGNKVWLELTKDGEFVDDKIISTSGDATQANKTWFYEQDIEDQEDVATIMVHVDEVFQGQVDSLCSIEGVFQISDEAMVVQTDDEFGELEVTSIGTDSIEMANMDDLDVPDDGVLDITDELMVRGNDGATLWYLFTERTIGGEEPVEPVEPEERTTSIGYVMWDGEIASTNVMKEVLEQAGYEVEIIAVDAGPLYQGLADGQFDFTTSAWLPQTQANYWEQYGDQVDRVAVNLEDCKLGLAVPTYMEDINSIEDLNANKEKFNGKITGIDPGAGIMQNTEDAIDMYNLDYDLEASSSAGMASALDGAYRDEQPIVVTLWTPHWAFDRYDLKMLDDPQQAYGEADHVETLARQGLEDDKPELYAIINRFNWTHNEIQTVMADMEAGMSAEDAAANWVENNPDRVNEWINGSDSSSGSSGGGSGASYSTYNMSLQKGWNLVSIPIIPESSVLSTFENTSDVLLPVYSWNTENKQYYEVEHLEIGRGYWVLALNDTEVNVEGATYYP
;
A
#
# COMPACT_ATOMS: atom_id res chain seq x y z
N MET A 1 -13.77 24.62 42.17
CA MET A 1 -12.67 23.74 42.65
C MET A 1 -13.11 22.51 43.50
N LYS A 2 -14.36 22.03 43.39
CA LYS A 2 -14.78 20.67 43.82
C LYS A 2 -15.99 20.15 43.02
N ARG A 3 -16.05 20.49 41.72
CA ARG A 3 -17.13 20.07 40.79
C ARG A 3 -16.58 19.65 39.41
N LEU A 4 -15.27 19.49 39.27
CA LEU A 4 -14.56 19.44 37.99
C LEU A 4 -13.80 18.10 37.80
N THR A 5 -14.26 17.02 38.44
CA THR A 5 -13.50 15.75 38.47
C THR A 5 -14.40 14.52 38.42
N VAL A 6 -15.68 14.68 38.07
CA VAL A 6 -16.62 13.55 37.95
C VAL A 6 -17.36 13.57 36.60
N ILE A 7 -17.47 14.73 35.94
CA ILE A 7 -18.08 14.85 34.60
C ILE A 7 -17.05 14.52 33.51
N LEU A 8 -15.79 14.91 33.69
CA LEU A 8 -14.66 14.63 32.80
C LEU A 8 -14.27 13.13 32.64
N MET A 9 -14.98 12.22 33.31
CA MET A 9 -14.75 10.77 33.16
C MET A 9 -15.93 10.05 32.47
N ALA A 10 -17.08 10.73 32.33
CA ALA A 10 -18.22 10.22 31.55
C ALA A 10 -18.13 10.71 30.10
N ALA A 11 -17.86 12.01 29.89
CA ALA A 11 -17.62 12.57 28.55
C ALA A 11 -16.39 11.96 27.85
N LEU A 12 -15.32 11.66 28.62
CA LEU A 12 -14.12 11.00 28.08
C LEU A 12 -14.33 9.50 27.80
N MET A 13 -15.43 8.88 28.27
CA MET A 13 -15.77 7.49 27.96
C MET A 13 -16.64 7.38 26.70
N VAL A 14 -17.38 8.42 26.32
CA VAL A 14 -18.16 8.43 25.07
C VAL A 14 -17.22 8.56 23.86
N LEU A 15 -16.21 9.44 23.95
CA LEU A 15 -15.21 9.65 22.88
C LEU A 15 -14.20 8.50 22.69
N ILE A 16 -13.86 7.74 23.74
CA ILE A 16 -12.84 6.67 23.63
C ILE A 16 -13.43 5.34 23.12
N VAL A 17 -14.74 5.15 23.20
CA VAL A 17 -15.40 3.91 22.75
C VAL A 17 -15.76 3.98 21.25
N PHE A 18 -15.87 5.18 20.69
CA PHE A 18 -16.24 5.39 19.28
C PHE A 18 -15.17 6.05 18.42
N SER A 19 -13.91 6.14 18.88
CA SER A 19 -12.77 6.29 17.96
C SER A 19 -12.51 4.94 17.27
N GLY A 20 -13.52 4.44 16.56
CA GLY A 20 -13.35 3.35 15.63
C GLY A 20 -12.32 3.79 14.61
N VAL A 21 -11.41 2.90 14.26
CA VAL A 21 -10.68 2.97 13.00
C VAL A 21 -11.72 3.35 11.95
N ALA A 22 -11.53 4.46 11.22
CA ALA A 22 -12.39 4.83 10.11
C ALA A 22 -12.70 3.54 9.34
N SER A 23 -13.99 3.17 9.27
CA SER A 23 -14.39 1.94 8.59
C SER A 23 -13.79 2.03 7.19
N ALA A 24 -12.81 1.19 6.90
CA ALA A 24 -12.21 1.12 5.59
C ALA A 24 -13.33 0.73 4.62
N ALA A 25 -13.88 1.71 3.90
CA ALA A 25 -14.88 1.44 2.90
C ALA A 25 -14.18 0.78 1.71
N ASP A 26 -14.76 -0.26 1.12
CA ASP A 26 -14.23 -0.89 -0.11
C ASP A 26 -14.23 0.10 -1.28
N SER A 27 -15.11 1.08 -1.23
CA SER A 27 -15.19 2.21 -2.16
C SER A 27 -15.83 3.42 -1.48
N VAL A 28 -15.59 4.61 -2.04
CA VAL A 28 -16.26 5.85 -1.65
C VAL A 28 -17.03 6.36 -2.83
N GLU A 29 -18.35 6.22 -2.78
CA GLU A 29 -19.25 6.85 -3.75
C GLU A 29 -19.46 8.32 -3.37
N VAL A 30 -19.19 9.22 -4.31
CA VAL A 30 -19.59 10.63 -4.21
C VAL A 30 -20.72 10.85 -5.21
N ARG A 31 -21.94 11.06 -4.69
CA ARG A 31 -23.11 11.37 -5.52
C ARG A 31 -23.24 12.88 -5.78
N GLY A 32 -24.00 13.22 -6.81
CA GLY A 32 -24.59 14.54 -6.98
C GLY A 32 -26.04 14.57 -6.49
N GLU A 33 -26.65 15.75 -6.57
CA GLU A 33 -28.05 15.98 -6.24
C GLU A 33 -28.97 15.02 -7.01
N ALA A 34 -29.97 14.48 -6.32
CA ALA A 34 -30.90 13.53 -6.88
C ALA A 34 -31.90 14.21 -7.83
N ALA A 35 -31.98 13.70 -9.06
CA ALA A 35 -32.91 14.19 -10.07
C ALA A 35 -34.31 13.54 -9.90
N VAL A 36 -35.14 14.09 -9.01
CA VAL A 36 -36.44 13.52 -8.64
C VAL A 36 -37.55 13.84 -9.66
N ASP A 37 -38.14 12.81 -10.29
CA ASP A 37 -39.31 12.88 -11.19
C ASP A 37 -39.18 13.91 -12.34
N THR A 38 -37.96 14.33 -12.69
CA THR A 38 -37.69 15.40 -13.67
C THR A 38 -37.42 14.88 -15.09
N ALA A 39 -37.67 15.75 -16.08
CA ALA A 39 -37.36 15.48 -17.49
C ALA A 39 -36.01 16.06 -17.93
N SER A 40 -35.42 16.95 -17.14
CA SER A 40 -34.09 17.48 -17.38
C SER A 40 -33.44 17.87 -16.07
N PHE A 41 -32.13 17.68 -15.99
CA PHE A 41 -31.33 18.03 -14.83
C PHE A 41 -29.93 18.45 -15.29
N THR A 42 -29.25 19.25 -14.50
CA THR A 42 -27.88 19.68 -14.75
C THR A 42 -27.10 19.47 -13.46
N TRP A 43 -26.04 18.69 -13.55
CA TRP A 43 -25.02 18.63 -12.50
C TRP A 43 -23.90 19.59 -12.84
N ASP A 44 -23.42 20.34 -11.86
CA ASP A 44 -22.19 21.12 -11.87
C ASP A 44 -21.48 20.96 -10.52
N ALA A 45 -20.40 21.69 -10.27
CA ALA A 45 -19.64 21.49 -9.04
C ALA A 45 -20.42 21.91 -7.78
N ASP A 46 -21.45 22.77 -7.88
CA ASP A 46 -22.24 23.18 -6.71
C ASP A 46 -23.08 22.00 -6.17
N ASN A 47 -23.58 21.15 -7.06
CA ASN A 47 -24.46 20.03 -6.70
C ASN A 47 -23.92 18.63 -7.07
N PHE A 48 -22.65 18.54 -7.47
CA PHE A 48 -21.93 17.29 -7.65
C PHE A 48 -20.45 17.47 -7.25
N ALA A 49 -20.11 16.97 -6.07
CA ALA A 49 -18.76 17.08 -5.51
C ALA A 49 -17.70 16.28 -6.30
N GLY A 50 -18.12 15.34 -7.15
CA GLY A 50 -17.22 14.60 -8.04
C GLY A 50 -16.68 15.42 -9.23
N PHE A 51 -17.07 16.68 -9.41
CA PHE A 51 -16.42 17.57 -10.36
C PHE A 51 -15.30 18.38 -9.73
N TRP A 52 -14.28 18.67 -10.55
CA TRP A 52 -13.18 19.54 -10.15
C TRP A 52 -13.69 20.91 -9.72
N TYR A 53 -13.15 21.39 -8.59
CA TYR A 53 -13.46 22.66 -7.99
C TYR A 53 -12.21 23.25 -7.35
N ASP A 54 -11.81 24.44 -7.80
CA ASP A 54 -10.80 25.26 -7.13
C ASP A 54 -11.48 26.06 -6.01
N VAL A 55 -11.14 25.69 -4.77
CA VAL A 55 -11.69 26.31 -3.55
C VAL A 55 -11.26 27.76 -3.37
N ASP A 56 -10.04 28.12 -3.77
CA ASP A 56 -9.49 29.43 -3.45
C ASP A 56 -10.20 30.52 -4.23
N ASN A 57 -10.53 30.21 -5.49
CA ASN A 57 -11.20 31.14 -6.40
C ASN A 57 -12.69 30.85 -6.58
N GLY A 58 -13.20 29.72 -6.09
CA GLY A 58 -14.58 29.28 -6.28
C GLY A 58 -14.89 28.97 -7.75
N VAL A 59 -13.96 28.31 -8.42
CA VAL A 59 -13.97 28.09 -9.87
C VAL A 59 -14.18 26.62 -10.18
N PHE A 60 -15.04 26.34 -11.16
CA PHE A 60 -15.25 24.99 -11.70
C PHE A 60 -15.49 25.06 -13.21
N SER A 61 -15.26 23.96 -13.90
CA SER A 61 -15.30 23.89 -15.37
C SER A 61 -16.35 22.94 -15.93
N GLU A 62 -16.83 22.00 -15.13
CA GLU A 62 -17.55 20.83 -15.60
C GLU A 62 -19.06 20.95 -15.39
N THR A 63 -19.84 20.51 -16.38
CA THR A 63 -21.29 20.31 -16.27
C THR A 63 -21.71 19.02 -16.96
N MET A 64 -22.71 18.33 -16.41
CA MET A 64 -23.41 17.22 -17.05
C MET A 64 -24.89 17.55 -17.19
N ASP A 65 -25.31 17.84 -18.42
CA ASP A 65 -26.71 18.09 -18.75
C ASP A 65 -27.40 16.83 -19.23
N ILE A 66 -28.61 16.60 -18.76
CA ILE A 66 -29.44 15.51 -19.23
C ILE A 66 -30.84 15.98 -19.59
N THR A 67 -31.36 15.48 -20.71
CA THR A 67 -32.70 15.79 -21.21
C THR A 67 -33.44 14.52 -21.63
N ARG A 68 -34.73 14.42 -21.31
CA ARG A 68 -35.56 13.24 -21.58
C ARG A 68 -36.89 13.65 -22.20
N ASP A 69 -37.36 12.86 -23.17
CA ASP A 69 -38.57 13.18 -23.95
C ASP A 69 -39.88 13.14 -23.11
N ALA A 70 -39.91 12.45 -21.96
CA ALA A 70 -41.00 12.47 -20.98
C ALA A 70 -40.60 11.85 -19.61
N SER A 71 -41.06 12.40 -18.48
CA SER A 71 -41.02 11.74 -17.16
C SER A 71 -42.33 10.98 -16.89
N PRO A 72 -42.33 9.73 -16.37
CA PRO A 72 -41.18 8.87 -16.06
C PRO A 72 -40.72 8.05 -17.29
N SER A 73 -39.42 7.99 -17.56
CA SER A 73 -38.80 7.27 -18.69
C SER A 73 -37.28 7.15 -18.51
N ARG A 74 -36.77 6.04 -18.00
CA ARG A 74 -35.33 5.83 -17.77
C ARG A 74 -34.45 5.77 -19.02
N ASN A 75 -35.05 5.90 -20.20
CA ASN A 75 -34.34 5.97 -21.46
C ASN A 75 -33.79 7.38 -21.70
N ILE A 76 -32.50 7.45 -22.00
CA ILE A 76 -31.77 8.63 -22.44
C ILE A 76 -31.52 8.43 -23.93
N ASP A 77 -32.07 9.33 -24.76
CA ASP A 77 -31.91 9.23 -26.22
C ASP A 77 -30.49 9.62 -26.66
N ASP A 78 -30.17 9.37 -27.93
CA ASP A 78 -28.88 9.81 -28.52
C ASP A 78 -28.75 11.34 -28.46
N GLY A 79 -27.62 11.85 -27.97
CA GLY A 79 -27.32 13.28 -27.80
C GLY A 79 -28.03 13.97 -26.64
N ASN A 80 -28.64 13.22 -25.72
CA ASN A 80 -29.44 13.76 -24.62
C ASN A 80 -28.73 13.74 -23.25
N LEU A 81 -27.52 13.18 -23.17
CA LEU A 81 -26.57 13.38 -22.09
C LEU A 81 -25.38 14.15 -22.67
N VAL A 82 -25.11 15.33 -22.13
CA VAL A 82 -24.09 16.26 -22.63
C VAL A 82 -23.16 16.61 -21.50
N TYR A 83 -21.90 16.21 -21.63
CA TYR A 83 -20.82 16.61 -20.74
C TYR A 83 -20.07 17.80 -21.35
N THR A 84 -19.88 18.86 -20.58
CA THR A 84 -19.15 20.06 -21.01
C THR A 84 -18.07 20.39 -19.99
N ALA A 85 -16.84 20.53 -20.47
CA ALA A 85 -15.72 21.06 -19.70
C ALA A 85 -15.27 22.39 -20.32
N THR A 86 -15.29 23.47 -19.55
CA THR A 86 -14.97 24.83 -20.01
C THR A 86 -13.67 25.33 -19.38
N VAL A 87 -12.76 25.86 -20.20
CA VAL A 87 -11.49 26.40 -19.72
C VAL A 87 -11.74 27.62 -18.84
N GLN A 88 -11.23 27.59 -17.62
CA GLN A 88 -11.32 28.66 -16.66
C GLN A 88 -10.04 29.51 -16.65
N PRO A 89 -10.15 30.85 -16.75
CA PRO A 89 -9.01 31.73 -16.66
C PRO A 89 -8.60 31.89 -15.20
N GLU A 90 -7.63 31.10 -14.78
CA GLU A 90 -7.13 31.05 -13.41
C GLU A 90 -5.69 31.56 -13.32
N SER A 91 -5.22 31.85 -12.12
CA SER A 91 -3.81 32.04 -11.81
C SER A 91 -3.28 30.81 -11.08
N THR A 92 -1.97 30.65 -11.03
CA THR A 92 -1.35 29.71 -10.09
C THR A 92 -1.56 30.17 -8.65
N GLU A 93 -1.47 29.25 -7.70
CA GLU A 93 -1.66 29.52 -6.28
C GLU A 93 -0.69 30.60 -5.77
N PHE A 94 0.56 30.56 -6.26
CA PHE A 94 1.53 31.63 -6.07
C PHE A 94 1.48 32.67 -7.21
N ASP A 95 1.32 33.97 -6.90
CA ASP A 95 1.36 35.06 -7.90
C ASP A 95 2.79 35.27 -8.44
N PHE A 96 3.12 34.61 -9.55
CA PHE A 96 4.44 34.77 -10.17
C PHE A 96 4.53 36.10 -10.91
N ALA A 97 5.60 36.87 -10.63
CA ALA A 97 5.79 38.19 -11.23
C ALA A 97 5.75 38.18 -12.78
N GLY A 98 4.62 38.61 -13.36
CA GLY A 98 4.40 38.64 -14.81
C GLY A 98 3.10 37.97 -15.28
N GLU A 99 2.38 37.30 -14.38
CA GLU A 99 1.09 36.67 -14.63
C GLU A 99 0.01 37.70 -15.04
N THR A 100 -0.80 37.38 -16.06
CA THR A 100 -1.99 38.19 -16.41
C THR A 100 -3.16 37.32 -16.85
N THR A 101 -4.29 37.41 -16.15
CA THR A 101 -5.51 36.58 -16.28
C THR A 101 -6.43 36.92 -17.47
N THR A 102 -5.93 37.44 -18.60
CA THR A 102 -6.83 37.89 -19.70
C THR A 102 -6.97 36.94 -20.89
N THR A 103 -8.22 36.53 -21.15
CA THR A 103 -8.77 35.71 -22.26
C THR A 103 -8.68 36.37 -23.65
N GLY A 104 -7.51 36.87 -24.04
CA GLY A 104 -7.35 37.50 -25.35
C GLY A 104 -5.91 37.55 -25.84
N ALA A 105 -5.53 36.56 -26.65
CA ALA A 105 -4.40 36.61 -27.60
C ALA A 105 -3.19 37.44 -27.14
N PHE A 106 -2.60 37.05 -26.01
CA PHE A 106 -1.25 37.43 -25.62
C PHE A 106 -0.36 36.19 -25.62
N THR A 107 0.67 36.26 -26.44
CA THR A 107 1.67 35.24 -26.71
C THR A 107 2.73 35.26 -25.62
N ASN A 108 2.50 34.68 -24.44
CA ASN A 108 3.61 34.06 -23.68
C ASN A 108 3.21 33.18 -22.49
N TYR A 109 2.01 33.27 -21.90
CA TYR A 109 1.54 32.31 -20.88
C TYR A 109 0.00 32.28 -20.88
N PRO A 110 -0.67 31.36 -21.60
CA PRO A 110 -2.11 31.17 -21.45
C PRO A 110 -2.34 30.26 -20.23
N ILE A 111 -2.73 30.83 -19.09
CA ILE A 111 -3.11 30.07 -17.89
C ILE A 111 -4.62 29.82 -18.01
N GLY A 112 -4.94 28.62 -18.46
CA GLY A 112 -6.31 28.13 -18.52
C GLY A 112 -6.33 26.75 -17.91
N LYS A 113 -6.97 26.62 -16.74
CA LYS A 113 -7.21 25.33 -16.12
C LYS A 113 -8.53 24.76 -16.63
N ILE A 114 -8.64 23.45 -16.66
CA ILE A 114 -9.85 22.73 -17.03
C ILE A 114 -9.90 21.43 -16.24
N GLY A 115 -10.95 21.27 -15.45
CA GLY A 115 -11.37 19.97 -14.94
C GLY A 115 -11.89 19.10 -16.07
N LEU A 116 -11.41 17.86 -16.14
CA LEU A 116 -11.90 16.84 -17.05
C LEU A 116 -12.02 15.51 -16.31
N PHE A 117 -13.25 15.05 -16.09
CA PHE A 117 -13.57 13.88 -15.29
C PHE A 117 -12.93 13.95 -13.89
N ALA A 118 -13.25 15.03 -13.15
CA ALA A 118 -12.73 15.33 -11.82
C ALA A 118 -11.24 15.72 -11.74
N SER A 119 -10.44 15.40 -12.75
CA SER A 119 -9.01 15.66 -12.76
C SER A 119 -8.69 17.06 -13.29
N GLU A 120 -7.76 17.75 -12.63
CA GLU A 120 -7.30 19.08 -13.02
C GLU A 120 -6.26 19.02 -14.13
N TYR A 121 -6.50 19.76 -15.22
CA TYR A 121 -5.55 19.88 -16.31
C TYR A 121 -5.23 21.33 -16.66
N TYR A 122 -4.00 21.52 -17.12
CA TYR A 122 -3.53 22.72 -17.78
C TYR A 122 -3.71 22.61 -19.30
N VAL A 123 -4.29 23.64 -19.92
CA VAL A 123 -4.48 23.68 -21.37
C VAL A 123 -3.22 24.19 -22.05
N VAL A 124 -2.45 23.30 -22.67
CA VAL A 124 -1.25 23.66 -23.43
C VAL A 124 -1.54 23.98 -24.91
N GLY A 125 -2.66 23.47 -25.44
CA GLY A 125 -3.09 23.70 -26.82
C GLY A 125 -4.55 23.29 -27.07
N ASP A 126 -5.01 23.41 -28.32
CA ASP A 126 -6.38 23.02 -28.71
C ASP A 126 -6.57 21.50 -28.50
N GLY A 127 -7.34 21.11 -27.48
CA GLY A 127 -7.53 19.70 -27.11
C GLY A 127 -6.25 19.05 -26.59
N GLN A 128 -5.34 19.82 -26.02
CA GLN A 128 -4.10 19.32 -25.45
C GLN A 128 -3.99 19.77 -24.01
N LEU A 129 -4.01 18.76 -23.14
CA LEU A 129 -4.10 18.90 -21.71
C LEU A 129 -2.84 18.29 -21.09
N SER A 130 -2.28 18.94 -20.08
CA SER A 130 -1.21 18.39 -19.26
C SER A 130 -1.66 18.46 -17.80
N GLU A 131 -1.48 17.37 -17.06
CA GLU A 131 -1.90 17.28 -15.67
C GLU A 131 -1.14 18.30 -14.81
N VAL A 132 -1.84 18.95 -13.88
CA VAL A 132 -1.20 19.81 -12.88
C VAL A 132 -0.65 18.91 -11.78
N LEU A 133 0.68 18.90 -11.61
CA LEU A 133 1.35 18.01 -10.67
C LEU A 133 1.63 18.69 -9.32
N MET A 134 1.92 19.99 -9.37
CA MET A 134 2.09 20.84 -8.19
C MET A 134 1.63 22.25 -8.54
N ASP A 135 0.77 22.83 -7.72
CA ASP A 135 0.46 24.26 -7.70
C ASP A 135 0.39 24.61 -6.22
N THR A 136 1.39 25.34 -5.70
CA THR A 136 1.48 25.56 -4.26
C THR A 136 2.29 26.80 -3.93
N ASP A 137 1.87 27.54 -2.91
CA ASP A 137 2.63 28.65 -2.33
C ASP A 137 3.51 28.25 -1.13
N VAL A 138 3.49 26.96 -0.75
CA VAL A 138 4.18 26.43 0.44
C VAL A 138 5.69 26.75 0.41
N SER A 139 6.18 27.19 1.56
CA SER A 139 7.58 27.56 1.76
C SER A 139 8.49 26.37 2.08
N TYR A 140 9.51 26.14 1.25
CA TYR A 140 10.55 25.13 1.46
C TYR A 140 11.90 25.77 1.77
N THR A 141 12.57 25.32 2.85
CA THR A 141 13.91 25.78 3.20
C THR A 141 14.96 24.77 2.74
N MET A 142 15.90 25.21 1.91
CA MET A 142 16.93 24.33 1.33
C MET A 142 18.34 24.80 1.65
N ARG A 143 19.23 23.86 1.99
CA ARG A 143 20.67 24.06 2.12
C ARG A 143 21.38 23.90 0.77
N THR A 144 22.61 24.40 0.72
CA THR A 144 23.48 24.10 -0.44
C THR A 144 23.73 22.59 -0.53
N GLY A 145 23.39 21.99 -1.68
CA GLY A 145 23.51 20.56 -1.97
C GLY A 145 22.37 19.69 -1.44
N GLU A 146 21.34 20.28 -0.83
CA GLU A 146 20.10 19.58 -0.46
C GLU A 146 19.15 19.55 -1.65
N THR A 147 18.49 18.42 -1.86
CA THR A 147 17.58 18.21 -2.99
C THR A 147 16.14 18.31 -2.51
N LEU A 148 15.32 19.07 -3.24
CA LEU A 148 13.86 19.04 -3.13
C LEU A 148 13.34 18.23 -4.30
N GLU A 149 12.78 17.07 -3.99
CA GLU A 149 12.11 16.21 -4.97
C GLU A 149 10.78 16.87 -5.38
N LEU A 150 10.51 16.82 -6.68
CA LEU A 150 9.29 17.27 -7.33
C LEU A 150 8.60 16.06 -7.98
N ALA A 151 7.44 16.27 -8.58
CA ALA A 151 6.70 15.17 -9.22
C ALA A 151 7.44 14.62 -10.46
N GLU A 152 7.11 13.38 -10.86
CA GLU A 152 7.68 12.70 -12.04
C GLU A 152 9.22 12.62 -12.07
N GLY A 153 9.86 12.50 -10.91
CA GLY A 153 11.31 12.35 -10.79
C GLY A 153 12.10 13.63 -11.07
N TYR A 154 11.42 14.77 -11.22
CA TYR A 154 12.05 16.09 -11.25
C TYR A 154 12.58 16.43 -9.86
N ALA A 155 13.69 17.16 -9.78
CA ALA A 155 14.23 17.63 -8.51
C ALA A 155 15.07 18.89 -8.68
N ILE A 156 15.07 19.75 -7.67
CA ILE A 156 15.92 20.94 -7.65
C ILE A 156 16.97 20.89 -6.54
N THR A 157 18.14 21.45 -6.82
CA THR A 157 19.26 21.47 -5.87
C THR A 157 19.98 22.83 -5.90
N PRO A 158 20.11 23.53 -4.77
CA PRO A 158 20.94 24.71 -4.66
C PRO A 158 22.42 24.33 -4.67
N GLN A 159 23.06 24.46 -5.83
CA GLN A 159 24.48 24.15 -5.99
C GLN A 159 25.37 25.19 -5.29
N GLN A 160 24.97 26.46 -5.29
CA GLN A 160 25.68 27.54 -4.59
C GLN A 160 24.75 28.65 -4.14
N ILE A 161 24.97 29.16 -2.92
CA ILE A 161 24.23 30.31 -2.38
C ILE A 161 25.22 31.42 -2.01
N ASN A 162 25.07 32.58 -2.66
CA ASN A 162 25.83 33.79 -2.40
C ASN A 162 24.92 34.86 -1.78
N VAL A 163 24.91 34.89 -0.45
CA VAL A 163 24.04 35.78 0.32
C VAL A 163 24.45 37.26 0.21
N ASN A 164 25.74 37.55 0.01
CA ASN A 164 26.19 38.95 -0.11
C ASN A 164 25.68 39.64 -1.38
N ASP A 165 25.52 38.85 -2.45
CA ASP A 165 25.01 39.32 -3.74
C ASP A 165 23.53 38.98 -3.93
N GLY A 166 22.87 38.36 -2.95
CA GLY A 166 21.48 37.93 -3.02
C GLY A 166 21.23 36.92 -4.14
N LYS A 167 22.10 35.92 -4.32
CA LYS A 167 22.03 34.98 -5.45
C LYS A 167 22.03 33.53 -5.03
N VAL A 168 21.25 32.73 -5.73
CA VAL A 168 21.30 31.26 -5.66
C VAL A 168 21.53 30.70 -7.06
N TRP A 169 22.37 29.68 -7.17
CA TRP A 169 22.48 28.86 -8.37
C TRP A 169 21.74 27.55 -8.11
N LEU A 170 20.60 27.38 -8.78
CA LEU A 170 19.82 26.15 -8.76
C LEU A 170 20.18 25.28 -9.96
N GLU A 171 20.10 23.98 -9.74
CA GLU A 171 20.18 22.92 -10.74
C GLU A 171 18.86 22.15 -10.74
N LEU A 172 18.34 21.82 -11.92
CA LEU A 172 17.16 21.00 -12.15
C LEU A 172 17.64 19.67 -12.74
N THR A 173 17.18 18.58 -12.15
CA THR A 173 17.42 17.22 -12.61
C THR A 173 16.11 16.50 -12.85
N LYS A 174 16.11 15.49 -13.74
CA LYS A 174 15.07 14.46 -13.82
C LYS A 174 15.73 13.08 -13.74
N ASP A 175 15.28 12.23 -12.82
CA ASP A 175 15.87 10.91 -12.54
C ASP A 175 17.38 10.97 -12.29
N GLY A 176 17.81 12.00 -11.56
CA GLY A 176 19.22 12.28 -11.26
C GLY A 176 20.06 12.76 -12.47
N GLN A 177 19.46 12.96 -13.64
CA GLN A 177 20.13 13.52 -14.83
C GLN A 177 19.93 15.03 -14.92
N PHE A 178 21.02 15.75 -15.19
CA PHE A 178 21.00 17.21 -15.36
C PHE A 178 20.14 17.64 -16.56
N LEU A 179 19.19 18.56 -16.32
CA LEU A 179 18.37 19.21 -17.35
C LEU A 179 18.81 20.65 -17.59
N ASP A 180 18.76 21.50 -16.56
CA ASP A 180 19.08 22.92 -16.65
C ASP A 180 19.66 23.45 -15.32
N GLY A 181 20.25 24.65 -15.35
CA GLY A 181 20.69 25.34 -14.14
C GLY A 181 20.72 26.85 -14.29
N LYS A 182 20.13 27.56 -13.32
CA LYS A 182 19.93 29.01 -13.37
C LYS A 182 20.44 29.72 -12.13
N VAL A 183 21.10 30.86 -12.35
CA VAL A 183 21.45 31.79 -11.26
C VAL A 183 20.32 32.80 -11.09
N ILE A 184 19.67 32.76 -9.94
CA ILE A 184 18.53 33.60 -9.57
C ILE A 184 19.04 34.71 -8.66
N ASP A 185 18.60 35.95 -8.91
CA ASP A 185 18.93 37.13 -8.13
C ASP A 185 17.72 37.53 -7.27
N VAL A 186 17.72 37.12 -6.01
CA VAL A 186 16.63 37.35 -5.05
C VAL A 186 16.55 38.79 -4.56
N SER A 187 17.43 39.67 -5.06
CA SER A 187 17.39 41.10 -4.75
C SER A 187 16.68 41.94 -5.82
N GLY A 188 16.25 41.32 -6.93
CA GLY A 188 15.55 41.96 -8.04
C GLY A 188 14.04 41.75 -8.03
N ASP A 189 13.34 42.35 -9.01
CA ASP A 189 11.88 42.27 -9.15
C ASP A 189 11.39 40.94 -9.81
N ASN A 190 12.30 40.04 -10.21
CA ASN A 190 11.96 38.75 -10.81
C ASN A 190 12.81 37.65 -10.19
N THR A 191 12.21 36.97 -9.23
CA THR A 191 12.77 35.89 -8.42
C THR A 191 12.34 34.50 -8.91
N ALA A 192 11.57 34.43 -10.00
CA ALA A 192 11.07 33.20 -10.57
C ALA A 192 12.04 32.56 -11.58
N TRP A 193 12.19 31.24 -11.48
CA TRP A 193 12.76 30.39 -12.50
C TRP A 193 11.66 29.67 -13.25
N ILE A 194 11.50 30.06 -14.51
CA ILE A 194 10.66 29.38 -15.49
C ILE A 194 11.53 28.42 -16.30
N TYR A 195 11.12 27.16 -16.36
CA TYR A 195 11.66 26.12 -17.23
C TYR A 195 10.62 25.75 -18.29
N GLU A 196 11.07 25.77 -19.54
CA GLU A 196 10.24 25.56 -20.74
C GLU A 196 10.77 24.33 -21.49
N GLN A 197 9.87 23.49 -21.97
CA GLN A 197 10.19 22.35 -22.82
C GLN A 197 9.04 22.05 -23.79
N ASP A 198 9.32 21.22 -24.79
CA ASP A 198 8.28 20.76 -25.71
C ASP A 198 7.38 19.74 -24.99
N VAL A 199 6.07 19.97 -25.00
CA VAL A 199 5.06 19.03 -24.47
C VAL A 199 4.12 18.66 -25.62
N MET A 200 3.98 17.36 -25.89
CA MET A 200 3.26 16.85 -27.06
C MET A 200 3.76 17.47 -28.38
N ASN A 201 2.99 18.37 -29.00
CA ASN A 201 3.38 19.06 -30.23
C ASN A 201 3.45 20.59 -30.08
N GLU A 202 3.32 21.10 -28.85
CA GLU A 202 3.47 22.51 -28.51
C GLU A 202 4.91 22.75 -28.05
N GLU A 203 5.53 23.79 -28.62
CA GLU A 203 6.91 24.17 -28.35
C GLU A 203 6.95 25.23 -27.23
N ASP A 204 8.04 25.25 -26.46
CA ASP A 204 8.29 26.25 -25.41
C ASP A 204 7.18 26.29 -24.32
N VAL A 205 6.61 25.13 -23.96
CA VAL A 205 5.59 25.00 -22.92
C VAL A 205 6.24 25.11 -21.55
N VAL A 206 5.62 25.90 -20.67
CA VAL A 206 6.12 26.15 -19.33
C VAL A 206 5.69 25.01 -18.44
N THR A 207 6.66 24.19 -18.05
CA THR A 207 6.41 22.95 -17.30
C THR A 207 6.77 23.07 -15.83
N LEU A 208 7.59 24.06 -15.47
CA LEU A 208 7.99 24.30 -14.10
C LEU A 208 8.27 25.80 -13.87
N GLN A 209 7.66 26.35 -12.83
CA GLN A 209 7.95 27.67 -12.28
C GLN A 209 8.30 27.54 -10.81
N ILE A 210 9.39 28.17 -10.39
CA ILE A 210 9.86 28.13 -9.00
C ILE A 210 10.24 29.53 -8.58
N ASN A 211 9.64 30.04 -7.49
CA ASN A 211 10.00 31.33 -6.94
C ASN A 211 10.91 31.17 -5.72
N ILE A 212 11.94 32.01 -5.67
CA ILE A 212 12.87 32.06 -4.54
C ILE A 212 12.66 33.37 -3.79
N ASP A 213 11.96 33.29 -2.67
CA ASP A 213 11.69 34.44 -1.80
C ASP A 213 12.99 35.09 -1.31
N GLN A 214 13.85 34.30 -0.66
CA GLN A 214 15.06 34.86 -0.08
C GLN A 214 16.22 33.87 0.09
N VAL A 215 17.41 34.43 0.31
CA VAL A 215 18.61 33.69 0.71
C VAL A 215 19.12 34.18 2.05
N PHE A 216 19.55 33.25 2.90
CA PHE A 216 20.01 33.52 4.25
C PHE A 216 21.39 32.92 4.51
N GLN A 217 22.22 33.63 5.28
CA GLN A 217 23.52 33.12 5.73
C GLN A 217 23.54 32.92 7.24
N GLY A 218 23.56 31.66 7.67
CA GLY A 218 23.82 31.25 9.04
C GLY A 218 25.31 31.29 9.39
N GLN A 219 25.66 30.90 10.63
CA GLN A 219 27.06 30.82 11.07
C GLN A 219 27.81 29.63 10.45
N VAL A 220 27.08 28.62 9.99
CA VAL A 220 27.60 27.36 9.48
C VAL A 220 27.10 27.11 8.04
N ASP A 221 25.83 27.39 7.77
CA ASP A 221 25.18 27.07 6.50
C ASP A 221 24.62 28.31 5.78
N SER A 222 24.57 28.24 4.45
CA SER A 222 23.76 29.15 3.62
C SER A 222 22.48 28.43 3.20
N LEU A 223 21.35 29.13 3.24
CA LEU A 223 20.02 28.61 2.95
C LEU A 223 19.35 29.46 1.87
N CYS A 224 18.49 28.84 1.06
CA CYS A 224 17.49 29.54 0.25
C CYS A 224 16.09 29.08 0.66
N ILE A 225 15.13 29.99 0.56
CA ILE A 225 13.72 29.72 0.79
C ILE A 225 13.05 29.76 -0.58
N VAL A 226 12.49 28.63 -0.98
CA VAL A 226 11.58 28.48 -2.11
C VAL A 226 10.18 28.77 -1.56
N GLU A 227 9.40 29.59 -2.26
CA GLU A 227 8.02 29.92 -1.89
C GLU A 227 7.30 30.13 -3.21
N GLY A 228 6.39 29.23 -3.57
CA GLY A 228 5.79 29.16 -4.90
C GLY A 228 6.46 28.13 -5.82
N ILE A 229 5.75 27.04 -6.10
CA ILE A 229 6.10 26.02 -7.10
C ILE A 229 4.87 25.73 -7.95
N PHE A 230 5.03 25.82 -9.26
CA PHE A 230 4.04 25.34 -10.23
C PHE A 230 4.70 24.35 -11.17
N GLN A 231 4.13 23.16 -11.33
CA GLN A 231 4.60 22.08 -12.18
C GLN A 231 3.43 21.42 -12.90
N ILE A 232 3.58 21.19 -14.20
CA ILE A 232 2.69 20.33 -15.00
C ILE A 232 3.47 19.13 -15.53
N SER A 233 2.76 18.06 -15.88
CA SER A 233 3.36 16.87 -16.49
C SER A 233 4.07 17.21 -17.80
N ASP A 234 5.21 16.58 -18.04
CA ASP A 234 5.86 16.66 -19.34
C ASP A 234 5.27 15.71 -20.38
N THR A 235 4.28 14.93 -19.95
CA THR A 235 3.35 14.20 -20.79
C THR A 235 2.00 14.92 -20.85
N GLY A 236 1.09 14.43 -21.68
CA GLY A 236 -0.22 15.05 -21.78
C GLY A 236 -1.23 14.22 -22.55
N LEU A 237 -2.49 14.62 -22.40
CA LEU A 237 -3.65 14.05 -23.04
C LEU A 237 -4.01 14.87 -24.27
N HIS A 238 -4.07 14.20 -25.43
CA HIS A 238 -4.56 14.81 -26.66
C HIS A 238 -5.96 14.31 -26.98
N ILE A 239 -6.93 15.22 -26.99
CA ILE A 239 -8.33 14.96 -27.26
C ILE A 239 -8.69 15.51 -28.64
N GLU A 240 -9.15 14.62 -29.51
CA GLU A 240 -9.65 14.95 -30.83
C GLU A 240 -11.17 14.77 -30.91
N LYS A 241 -11.77 15.45 -31.89
CA LYS A 241 -13.18 15.22 -32.22
C LYS A 241 -13.39 13.75 -32.60
N TYR A 242 -14.47 13.16 -32.08
CA TYR A 242 -14.85 11.75 -32.21
C TYR A 242 -14.07 10.76 -31.33
N ASP A 243 -13.19 11.23 -30.44
CA ASP A 243 -12.71 10.38 -29.34
C ASP A 243 -13.87 9.97 -28.44
N THR A 244 -13.74 8.82 -27.78
CA THR A 244 -14.82 8.22 -26.98
C THR A 244 -14.35 7.92 -25.57
N PHE A 245 -15.16 8.30 -24.59
CA PHE A 245 -14.97 8.06 -23.16
C PHE A 245 -16.21 7.36 -22.64
N GLY A 246 -16.12 6.04 -22.47
CA GLY A 246 -17.29 5.20 -22.17
C GLY A 246 -18.41 5.36 -23.21
N LYS A 247 -19.54 5.94 -22.79
CA LYS A 247 -20.71 6.22 -23.64
C LYS A 247 -20.65 7.58 -24.34
N LEU A 248 -19.74 8.46 -23.94
CA LEU A 248 -19.60 9.82 -24.45
C LEU A 248 -18.70 9.85 -25.69
N ILE A 249 -19.09 10.63 -26.70
CA ILE A 249 -18.29 10.92 -27.89
C ILE A 249 -18.03 12.44 -27.96
N VAL A 250 -16.77 12.80 -28.22
CA VAL A 250 -16.36 14.20 -28.33
C VAL A 250 -16.98 14.84 -29.58
N THR A 251 -17.85 15.84 -29.38
CA THR A 251 -18.52 16.57 -30.46
C THR A 251 -17.83 17.89 -30.77
N THR A 252 -17.21 18.54 -29.78
CA THR A 252 -16.50 19.82 -29.90
C THR A 252 -15.22 19.81 -29.08
N VAL A 253 -14.14 20.30 -29.68
CA VAL A 253 -12.87 20.61 -29.02
C VAL A 253 -12.35 21.92 -29.61
N ASP A 254 -12.11 22.90 -28.76
CA ASP A 254 -11.43 24.15 -29.10
C ASP A 254 -10.70 24.72 -27.88
N SER A 255 -9.97 25.82 -28.07
CA SER A 255 -9.23 26.54 -27.01
C SER A 255 -10.02 26.97 -25.76
N THR A 256 -11.35 26.82 -25.76
CA THR A 256 -12.23 27.29 -24.67
C THR A 256 -13.06 26.20 -24.02
N GLN A 257 -13.26 25.06 -24.68
CA GLN A 257 -14.12 24.00 -24.16
C GLN A 257 -13.91 22.66 -24.87
N ILE A 258 -14.30 21.60 -24.15
CA ILE A 258 -14.54 20.26 -24.67
C ILE A 258 -16.02 19.92 -24.41
N VAL A 259 -16.71 19.44 -25.44
CA VAL A 259 -18.12 19.00 -25.33
C VAL A 259 -18.21 17.57 -25.83
N MET A 260 -18.84 16.71 -25.02
CA MET A 260 -19.11 15.33 -25.34
C MET A 260 -20.60 15.03 -25.20
N GLU A 261 -21.11 14.13 -26.05
CA GLU A 261 -22.52 13.72 -26.03
C GLU A 261 -22.59 12.20 -26.04
N ASN A 262 -23.65 11.58 -25.51
CA ASN A 262 -23.81 10.14 -25.65
C ASN A 262 -24.15 9.75 -27.10
N GLU A 263 -23.39 8.83 -27.71
CA GLU A 263 -23.56 8.44 -29.13
C GLU A 263 -24.79 7.53 -29.38
N ASN A 264 -25.23 6.81 -28.35
CA ASN A 264 -26.32 5.85 -28.45
C ASN A 264 -27.29 6.03 -27.30
N SER A 265 -28.56 5.73 -27.55
CA SER A 265 -29.57 5.70 -26.49
C SER A 265 -29.31 4.56 -25.52
N PHE A 266 -29.53 4.80 -24.23
CA PHE A 266 -29.37 3.79 -23.17
C PHE A 266 -30.43 3.97 -22.08
N ASN A 267 -30.56 2.99 -21.19
CA ASN A 267 -31.47 3.07 -20.05
C ASN A 267 -30.69 3.02 -18.74
N VAL A 268 -31.11 3.80 -17.76
CA VAL A 268 -30.74 3.59 -16.35
C VAL A 268 -31.60 2.44 -15.82
N PRO A 269 -31.03 1.35 -15.28
CA PRO A 269 -31.82 0.25 -14.74
C PRO A 269 -32.60 0.69 -13.49
N LYS A 270 -33.55 -0.15 -13.08
CA LYS A 270 -34.08 -0.11 -11.71
C LYS A 270 -33.06 -0.82 -10.84
N ASP A 271 -32.79 -0.27 -9.67
CA ASP A 271 -31.88 -0.87 -8.69
C ASP A 271 -30.52 -1.20 -9.32
N GLY A 272 -29.86 -0.16 -9.80
CA GLY A 272 -28.55 -0.36 -10.40
C GLY A 272 -27.96 0.85 -11.08
N THR A 273 -26.78 0.62 -11.62
CA THR A 273 -25.93 1.66 -12.19
C THR A 273 -25.86 1.56 -13.72
N THR A 274 -25.51 2.67 -14.34
CA THR A 274 -25.13 2.75 -15.75
C THR A 274 -23.90 3.61 -15.88
N GLU A 275 -22.77 2.95 -16.12
CA GLU A 275 -21.49 3.57 -16.45
C GLU A 275 -21.64 4.56 -17.62
N ILE A 276 -21.14 5.78 -17.44
CA ILE A 276 -21.11 6.85 -18.45
C ILE A 276 -19.69 6.99 -18.99
N SER A 277 -18.70 7.05 -18.11
CA SER A 277 -17.25 7.03 -18.37
C SER A 277 -16.57 6.13 -17.32
N GLU A 278 -15.23 6.03 -17.36
CA GLU A 278 -14.46 5.32 -16.32
C GLU A 278 -14.72 5.91 -14.93
N ASP A 279 -14.93 7.24 -14.86
CA ASP A 279 -15.05 7.98 -13.60
C ASP A 279 -16.50 8.24 -13.16
N PHE A 280 -17.48 8.16 -14.08
CA PHE A 280 -18.86 8.55 -13.80
C PHE A 280 -19.88 7.49 -14.19
N TYR A 281 -20.92 7.35 -13.37
CA TYR A 281 -22.10 6.54 -13.66
C TYR A 281 -23.39 7.22 -13.19
N LEU A 282 -24.51 6.78 -13.73
CA LEU A 282 -25.84 7.11 -13.22
C LEU A 282 -26.36 5.95 -12.37
N ARG A 283 -26.78 6.20 -11.13
CA ARG A 283 -27.53 5.24 -10.31
C ARG A 283 -29.01 5.60 -10.33
N GLY A 284 -29.90 4.60 -10.37
CA GLY A 284 -31.33 4.83 -10.33
C GLY A 284 -32.05 3.89 -9.37
N ASN A 285 -33.09 4.41 -8.73
CA ASN A 285 -33.83 3.71 -7.67
C ASN A 285 -34.57 2.44 -8.15
N ASP A 286 -34.85 1.46 -7.28
CA ASP A 286 -35.57 0.20 -7.58
C ASP A 286 -37.04 0.47 -7.93
N ASN A 287 -37.62 1.57 -7.47
CA ASN A 287 -38.99 1.95 -7.82
C ASN A 287 -40.02 0.90 -7.35
N VAL A 288 -39.97 0.51 -6.08
CA VAL A 288 -40.97 -0.35 -5.42
C VAL A 288 -42.14 0.48 -4.86
N GLY A 289 -42.77 1.29 -5.71
CA GLY A 289 -44.19 1.59 -5.59
C GLY A 289 -44.71 2.48 -4.44
N ALA A 290 -44.29 3.74 -4.39
CA ALA A 290 -45.13 4.95 -4.33
C ALA A 290 -44.28 6.10 -4.93
N PRO A 291 -44.84 7.25 -5.32
CA PRO A 291 -44.03 8.40 -5.76
C PRO A 291 -43.02 8.81 -4.67
N PRO A 292 -41.77 9.19 -5.02
CA PRO A 292 -41.31 9.48 -6.39
C PRO A 292 -41.12 8.24 -7.26
N ASN A 293 -41.49 8.30 -8.54
CA ASN A 293 -41.47 7.11 -9.42
C ASN A 293 -40.22 7.06 -10.30
N ASP A 294 -39.29 8.00 -10.16
CA ASP A 294 -38.05 8.03 -10.92
C ASP A 294 -37.02 8.93 -10.24
N ILE A 295 -36.13 8.33 -9.43
CA ILE A 295 -35.01 9.02 -8.78
C ILE A 295 -33.72 8.42 -9.30
N TRP A 296 -32.73 9.28 -9.48
CA TRP A 296 -31.44 8.96 -10.05
C TRP A 296 -30.46 10.11 -9.83
N TYR A 297 -29.18 9.79 -9.69
CA TYR A 297 -28.12 10.78 -9.57
C TYR A 297 -26.91 10.39 -10.42
N LEU A 298 -26.08 11.39 -10.72
CA LEU A 298 -24.71 11.19 -11.20
C LEU A 298 -23.83 10.88 -9.99
N ALA A 299 -22.90 9.93 -10.14
CA ALA A 299 -21.93 9.62 -9.11
C ALA A 299 -20.56 9.30 -9.70
N THR A 300 -19.55 9.48 -8.87
CA THR A 300 -18.22 8.90 -9.05
C THR A 300 -17.94 7.94 -7.90
N GLU A 301 -17.08 6.97 -8.13
CA GLU A 301 -16.70 5.99 -7.12
C GLU A 301 -15.18 5.91 -7.08
N TYR A 302 -14.62 6.24 -5.92
CA TYR A 302 -13.23 5.99 -5.62
C TYR A 302 -13.11 4.55 -5.12
N THR A 303 -12.09 3.83 -5.59
CA THR A 303 -11.80 2.44 -5.17
C THR A 303 -10.33 2.27 -4.76
N GLU A 304 -9.51 3.29 -4.96
CA GLU A 304 -8.10 3.25 -4.63
C GLU A 304 -7.90 3.57 -3.14
N PRO A 305 -6.88 3.00 -2.48
CA PRO A 305 -6.50 3.34 -1.12
C PRO A 305 -6.26 4.84 -0.96
N GLY A 306 -6.87 5.48 0.03
CA GLY A 306 -6.67 6.91 0.26
C GLY A 306 -7.71 7.53 1.16
N THR A 307 -7.47 8.77 1.55
CA THR A 307 -8.47 9.62 2.19
C THR A 307 -8.99 10.59 1.14
N TYR A 308 -10.31 10.59 0.96
CA TYR A 308 -11.03 11.36 -0.05
C TYR A 308 -11.91 12.38 0.63
N GLU A 309 -11.80 13.63 0.19
CA GLU A 309 -12.68 14.69 0.65
C GLU A 309 -14.02 14.62 -0.09
N VAL A 310 -15.12 14.50 0.66
CA VAL A 310 -16.47 14.64 0.13
C VAL A 310 -16.99 15.99 0.61
N ARG A 311 -17.04 16.97 -0.29
CA ARG A 311 -17.49 18.34 0.04
C ARG A 311 -18.98 18.56 -0.25
N GLY A 312 -19.52 19.63 0.34
CA GLY A 312 -20.80 20.20 -0.01
C GLY A 312 -20.68 21.38 -0.99
N GLU A 313 -21.82 22.01 -1.24
CA GLU A 313 -21.92 23.28 -1.97
C GLU A 313 -21.17 24.39 -1.22
N ALA A 314 -20.45 25.21 -1.97
CA ALA A 314 -19.69 26.32 -1.42
C ALA A 314 -20.57 27.57 -1.22
N ALA A 315 -20.52 28.12 -0.01
CA ALA A 315 -21.18 29.35 0.33
C ALA A 315 -20.29 30.56 -0.04
N VAL A 316 -20.63 31.26 -1.12
CA VAL A 316 -19.86 32.41 -1.61
C VAL A 316 -20.46 33.73 -1.13
N ASP A 317 -19.68 34.53 -0.39
CA ASP A 317 -20.08 35.82 0.20
C ASP A 317 -21.40 35.74 1.00
N ALA A 318 -21.70 34.55 1.54
CA ALA A 318 -22.94 34.28 2.24
C ALA A 318 -22.89 34.75 3.71
N SER A 319 -24.02 35.28 4.20
CA SER A 319 -24.23 35.56 5.63
C SER A 319 -24.91 34.40 6.38
N SER A 320 -25.41 33.43 5.62
CA SER A 320 -26.05 32.22 6.14
C SER A 320 -26.08 31.17 5.04
N PHE A 321 -25.90 29.90 5.39
CA PHE A 321 -26.03 28.79 4.44
C PHE A 321 -26.57 27.56 5.17
N THR A 322 -27.16 26.64 4.41
CA THR A 322 -27.68 25.38 4.93
C THR A 322 -27.22 24.26 4.02
N TRP A 323 -26.57 23.26 4.62
CA TRP A 323 -26.30 21.99 3.96
C TRP A 323 -27.35 20.95 4.35
N ASP A 324 -27.78 20.17 3.38
CA ASP A 324 -28.60 18.98 3.52
C ASP A 324 -28.13 17.93 2.50
N ALA A 325 -28.83 16.80 2.39
CA ALA A 325 -28.42 15.73 1.47
C ALA A 325 -28.51 16.10 -0.02
N ASP A 326 -29.19 17.19 -0.40
CA ASP A 326 -29.26 17.61 -1.81
C ASP A 326 -27.95 18.29 -2.23
N ASN A 327 -27.33 19.05 -1.34
CA ASN A 327 -26.15 19.86 -1.63
C ASN A 327 -24.90 19.49 -0.81
N PHE A 328 -24.97 18.43 0.01
CA PHE A 328 -23.82 17.84 0.67
C PHE A 328 -23.85 16.31 0.58
N ALA A 329 -22.99 15.77 -0.28
CA ALA A 329 -22.91 14.34 -0.54
C ALA A 329 -22.41 13.52 0.68
N GLY A 330 -21.80 14.17 1.67
CA GLY A 330 -21.39 13.49 2.90
C GLY A 330 -22.57 12.99 3.74
N PHE A 331 -23.70 13.71 3.74
CA PHE A 331 -24.88 13.28 4.49
C PHE A 331 -25.56 12.06 3.90
N TRP A 332 -26.12 11.25 4.79
CA TRP A 332 -26.87 10.06 4.44
C TRP A 332 -28.09 10.38 3.55
N TYR A 333 -28.30 9.55 2.53
CA TYR A 333 -29.40 9.66 1.58
C TYR A 333 -29.85 8.27 1.11
N ASP A 334 -31.14 7.98 1.24
CA ASP A 334 -31.79 6.80 0.67
C ASP A 334 -32.36 7.12 -0.72
N LEU A 335 -31.76 6.50 -1.74
CA LEU A 335 -32.16 6.70 -3.14
C LEU A 335 -33.55 6.12 -3.45
N ASP A 336 -33.99 5.07 -2.76
CA ASP A 336 -35.23 4.37 -3.02
C ASP A 336 -36.45 5.13 -2.50
N GLU A 337 -36.31 5.73 -1.33
CA GLU A 337 -37.38 6.44 -0.65
C GLU A 337 -37.31 7.98 -0.80
N ASP A 338 -36.20 8.52 -1.31
CA ASP A 338 -35.90 9.97 -1.35
C ASP A 338 -35.77 10.56 0.06
N ASP A 339 -35.23 9.77 0.98
CA ASP A 339 -35.14 10.13 2.39
C ASP A 339 -33.71 10.56 2.77
N SER A 340 -33.64 11.48 3.73
CA SER A 340 -32.39 11.98 4.31
C SER A 340 -32.66 12.41 5.75
N SER A 341 -31.59 12.53 6.54
CA SER A 341 -31.71 12.72 7.99
C SER A 341 -31.10 14.02 8.49
N GLU A 342 -30.09 14.56 7.81
CA GLU A 342 -29.16 15.53 8.39
C GLU A 342 -29.31 16.91 7.75
N THR A 343 -29.16 17.96 8.58
CA THR A 343 -29.03 19.34 8.13
C THR A 343 -28.02 20.09 8.98
N MET A 344 -27.28 21.02 8.36
CA MET A 344 -26.35 21.91 9.07
C MET A 344 -26.57 23.35 8.61
N GLU A 345 -27.01 24.21 9.52
CA GLU A 345 -27.19 25.63 9.30
C GLU A 345 -26.05 26.41 9.94
N ILE A 346 -25.47 27.35 9.19
CA ILE A 346 -24.43 28.25 9.67
C ILE A 346 -24.85 29.69 9.38
N ASN A 347 -24.69 30.57 10.37
CA ASN A 347 -24.89 32.00 10.25
C ASN A 347 -23.56 32.73 10.51
N VAL A 348 -23.16 33.58 9.56
CA VAL A 348 -21.85 34.26 9.57
C VAL A 348 -22.04 35.77 9.62
N THR A 349 -21.31 36.43 10.51
CA THR A 349 -21.33 37.88 10.64
C THR A 349 -20.51 38.58 9.55
N ASP A 350 -20.67 39.91 9.41
CA ASP A 350 -19.85 40.71 8.48
C ASP A 350 -18.34 40.63 8.81
N ASP A 351 -17.99 40.31 10.06
CA ASP A 351 -16.61 40.20 10.54
C ASP A 351 -16.05 38.75 10.42
N LYS A 352 -16.81 37.84 9.78
CA LYS A 352 -16.48 36.41 9.56
C LYS A 352 -16.51 35.51 10.80
N ASP A 353 -17.09 36.03 11.89
CA ASP A 353 -17.38 35.25 13.10
C ASP A 353 -18.68 34.43 12.93
N ILE A 354 -18.72 33.25 13.53
CA ILE A 354 -19.89 32.40 13.79
C ILE A 354 -20.18 32.50 15.30
N LEU A 355 -21.26 33.15 15.70
CA LEU A 355 -21.52 33.37 17.13
C LEU A 355 -21.98 32.10 17.84
N GLU A 356 -21.93 32.06 19.17
CA GLU A 356 -22.55 31.00 19.98
C GLU A 356 -24.01 30.72 19.53
N GLY A 357 -24.28 29.49 19.10
CA GLY A 357 -25.58 29.02 18.63
C GLY A 357 -25.93 29.35 17.17
N ASP A 358 -24.99 29.95 16.41
CA ASP A 358 -25.18 30.28 14.99
C ASP A 358 -24.68 29.17 14.04
N LEU A 359 -24.05 28.11 14.56
CA LEU A 359 -23.82 26.83 13.89
C LEU A 359 -24.73 25.77 14.51
N VAL A 360 -25.71 25.28 13.74
CA VAL A 360 -26.74 24.35 14.22
C VAL A 360 -26.76 23.11 13.34
N TYR A 361 -26.57 21.95 13.95
CA TYR A 361 -26.69 20.65 13.32
C TYR A 361 -27.95 19.95 13.81
N THR A 362 -28.73 19.37 12.89
CA THR A 362 -29.95 18.62 13.21
C THR A 362 -29.96 17.28 12.50
N ALA A 363 -30.08 16.21 13.27
CA ALA A 363 -30.33 14.85 12.77
C ALA A 363 -31.79 14.48 13.05
N THR A 364 -32.53 14.04 12.04
CA THR A 364 -33.96 13.69 12.11
C THR A 364 -34.16 12.23 11.71
N ALA A 365 -34.79 11.45 12.58
CA ALA A 365 -35.05 10.04 12.32
C ALA A 365 -36.00 9.85 11.15
N VAL A 366 -35.72 8.81 10.38
CA VAL A 366 -36.54 8.35 9.28
C VAL A 366 -37.09 6.96 9.64
N ASP A 367 -38.41 6.89 9.76
CA ASP A 367 -39.13 5.67 10.11
C ASP A 367 -39.29 4.74 8.90
N ASP A 368 -39.81 3.53 9.15
CA ASP A 368 -40.29 2.59 8.13
C ASP A 368 -39.23 2.08 7.12
N GLN A 369 -37.94 2.23 7.44
CA GLN A 369 -36.83 1.75 6.63
C GLN A 369 -36.85 0.23 6.49
N THR A 370 -36.47 -0.27 5.31
CA THR A 370 -36.46 -1.71 5.02
C THR A 370 -35.04 -2.26 4.94
N THR A 371 -34.86 -3.53 5.30
CA THR A 371 -33.61 -4.27 5.06
C THR A 371 -33.54 -4.75 3.62
N GLU A 372 -32.35 -4.88 3.03
CA GLU A 372 -32.11 -5.40 1.67
C GLU A 372 -32.88 -6.70 1.40
N PHE A 373 -32.77 -7.69 2.30
CA PHE A 373 -33.48 -8.97 2.14
C PHE A 373 -35.01 -8.89 2.30
N GLY A 374 -35.53 -7.87 3.00
CA GLY A 374 -36.94 -7.73 3.34
C GLY A 374 -37.46 -8.83 4.30
N PHE A 375 -36.98 -8.86 5.55
CA PHE A 375 -37.43 -9.81 6.56
C PHE A 375 -38.92 -9.67 6.92
N THR A 376 -39.54 -10.73 7.45
CA THR A 376 -40.93 -10.72 7.95
C THR A 376 -40.96 -11.26 9.38
N GLU A 377 -41.43 -10.44 10.33
CA GLU A 377 -41.44 -10.80 11.76
C GLU A 377 -42.49 -11.86 12.13
N SER A 378 -43.58 -11.94 11.36
CA SER A 378 -44.74 -12.75 11.72
C SER A 378 -45.07 -13.84 10.72
N SER A 379 -45.31 -15.05 11.22
CA SER A 379 -45.92 -16.13 10.42
C SER A 379 -47.41 -15.89 10.13
N THR A 380 -48.00 -14.78 10.62
CA THR A 380 -49.45 -14.50 10.55
C THR A 380 -49.81 -13.15 9.93
N SER A 381 -48.87 -12.23 9.80
CA SER A 381 -48.97 -10.99 9.01
C SER A 381 -47.85 -10.95 7.98
N ALA A 382 -48.14 -10.46 6.78
CA ALA A 382 -47.13 -10.24 5.74
C ALA A 382 -46.52 -8.83 5.86
N THR A 383 -46.44 -8.30 7.07
CA THR A 383 -45.77 -7.03 7.35
C THR A 383 -44.29 -7.32 7.42
N GLY A 384 -43.51 -6.67 6.56
CA GLY A 384 -42.05 -6.72 6.63
C GLY A 384 -41.57 -6.15 7.96
N PHE A 385 -40.37 -6.57 8.36
CA PHE A 385 -39.58 -5.89 9.36
C PHE A 385 -39.23 -4.51 8.80
N THR A 386 -39.47 -3.49 9.60
CA THR A 386 -39.00 -2.13 9.33
C THR A 386 -38.33 -1.59 10.58
N TYR A 387 -37.45 -0.62 10.38
CA TYR A 387 -36.74 0.02 11.47
C TYR A 387 -36.64 1.53 11.24
N THR A 388 -36.18 2.22 12.28
CA THR A 388 -35.97 3.66 12.25
C THR A 388 -34.47 3.91 12.09
N LYS A 389 -34.09 4.69 11.08
CA LYS A 389 -32.69 5.06 10.81
C LYS A 389 -32.46 6.54 11.15
N LEU A 390 -31.25 6.87 11.57
CA LEU A 390 -30.80 8.23 11.82
C LEU A 390 -29.40 8.41 11.24
N GLY A 391 -29.22 9.40 10.38
CA GLY A 391 -27.89 9.87 10.00
C GLY A 391 -27.33 10.74 11.12
N LEU A 392 -26.11 10.48 11.56
CA LEU A 392 -25.43 11.30 12.56
C LEU A 392 -23.96 11.47 12.18
N PHE A 393 -23.59 12.71 11.85
CA PHE A 393 -22.27 13.10 11.37
C PHE A 393 -21.82 12.30 10.15
N ALA A 394 -22.66 12.24 9.11
CA ALA A 394 -22.44 11.48 7.88
C ALA A 394 -22.41 9.94 8.07
N GLU A 395 -22.67 9.41 9.26
CA GLU A 395 -22.73 7.97 9.54
C GLU A 395 -24.17 7.48 9.76
N GLU A 396 -24.44 6.23 9.37
CA GLU A 396 -25.77 5.62 9.49
C GLU A 396 -25.94 4.88 10.83
N TYR A 397 -27.05 5.15 11.52
CA TYR A 397 -27.40 4.46 12.76
C TYR A 397 -28.81 3.88 12.73
N PHE A 398 -28.93 2.68 13.29
CA PHE A 398 -30.18 2.07 13.72
C PHE A 398 -30.63 2.70 15.04
N VAL A 399 -31.86 3.20 15.08
CA VAL A 399 -32.47 3.73 16.31
C VAL A 399 -33.07 2.57 17.12
N VAL A 400 -32.48 2.27 18.27
CA VAL A 400 -32.83 1.10 19.07
C VAL A 400 -34.22 1.26 19.68
N ASN A 401 -35.18 0.41 19.27
CA ASN A 401 -36.57 0.43 19.77
C ASN A 401 -37.25 1.81 19.69
N ASP A 402 -36.96 2.59 18.64
CA ASP A 402 -37.43 3.96 18.44
C ASP A 402 -37.01 4.95 19.55
N ALA A 403 -36.03 4.58 20.38
CA ALA A 403 -35.40 5.48 21.33
C ALA A 403 -34.35 6.34 20.61
N ILE A 404 -34.75 7.54 20.17
CA ILE A 404 -33.93 8.46 19.36
C ILE A 404 -32.56 8.79 19.98
N ASP A 405 -32.42 8.62 21.29
CA ASP A 405 -31.19 8.82 22.05
C ASP A 405 -30.29 7.58 22.14
N THR A 406 -30.72 6.42 21.62
CA THR A 406 -29.97 5.16 21.67
C THR A 406 -29.74 4.64 20.25
N LEU A 407 -28.50 4.75 19.80
CA LEU A 407 -28.09 4.56 18.41
C LEU A 407 -27.12 3.40 18.29
N SER A 408 -27.38 2.47 17.37
CA SER A 408 -26.52 1.31 17.10
C SER A 408 -26.04 1.36 15.66
N LYS A 409 -24.77 1.02 15.39
CA LYS A 409 -24.29 0.88 14.02
C LYS A 409 -25.00 -0.28 13.32
N ILE A 410 -25.30 -0.10 12.03
CA ILE A 410 -25.70 -1.20 11.14
C ILE A 410 -24.40 -1.82 10.63
N LEU A 411 -24.19 -3.10 10.92
CA LEU A 411 -22.94 -3.81 10.61
C LEU A 411 -23.07 -4.64 9.34
N MET A 412 -24.25 -5.19 9.09
CA MET A 412 -24.52 -6.00 7.91
C MET A 412 -25.99 -5.84 7.51
N ASP A 413 -26.25 -5.62 6.23
CA ASP A 413 -27.56 -5.74 5.60
C ASP A 413 -27.35 -6.37 4.22
N ASP A 414 -27.48 -7.68 4.14
CA ASP A 414 -27.03 -8.46 2.98
C ASP A 414 -28.08 -9.50 2.57
N ASP A 415 -28.44 -9.52 1.29
CA ASP A 415 -29.38 -10.47 0.70
C ASP A 415 -28.69 -11.62 -0.06
N SER A 416 -27.35 -11.66 -0.05
CA SER A 416 -26.54 -12.68 -0.72
C SER A 416 -26.81 -14.09 -0.21
N SER A 417 -26.57 -15.05 -1.11
CA SER A 417 -26.78 -16.48 -0.82
C SER A 417 -25.50 -17.20 -0.41
N TYR A 418 -25.48 -17.75 0.80
CA TYR A 418 -24.38 -18.50 1.39
C TYR A 418 -24.72 -19.99 1.50
N THR A 419 -23.99 -20.85 0.79
CA THR A 419 -24.13 -22.31 0.92
C THR A 419 -23.07 -22.88 1.85
N MET A 420 -23.48 -23.37 3.01
CA MET A 420 -22.60 -23.90 4.05
C MET A 420 -22.77 -25.39 4.28
N ARG A 421 -21.66 -26.11 4.49
CA ARG A 421 -21.67 -27.47 5.03
C ARG A 421 -21.87 -27.45 6.53
N THR A 422 -22.41 -28.54 7.08
CA THR A 422 -22.46 -28.68 8.54
C THR A 422 -21.06 -28.60 9.16
N GLY A 423 -20.86 -27.66 10.09
CA GLY A 423 -19.60 -27.37 10.75
C GLY A 423 -18.72 -26.32 10.07
N GLU A 424 -19.11 -25.78 8.91
CA GLU A 424 -18.52 -24.54 8.36
C GLU A 424 -19.13 -23.32 9.07
N THR A 425 -18.38 -22.23 9.17
CA THR A 425 -18.81 -21.01 9.86
C THR A 425 -18.98 -19.88 8.85
N LEU A 426 -20.07 -19.13 8.99
CA LEU A 426 -20.22 -17.80 8.41
C LEU A 426 -19.83 -16.79 9.49
N GLU A 427 -18.72 -16.10 9.28
CA GLU A 427 -18.29 -15.01 10.15
C GLU A 427 -19.24 -13.82 9.96
N LEU A 428 -19.54 -13.15 11.06
CA LEU A 428 -20.30 -11.92 11.16
C LEU A 428 -19.41 -10.86 11.84
N GLU A 429 -19.90 -9.64 11.93
CA GLU A 429 -19.14 -8.55 12.54
C GLU A 429 -19.07 -8.66 14.07
N GLU A 430 -18.13 -7.96 14.69
CA GLU A 430 -17.90 -7.93 16.14
C GLU A 430 -17.65 -9.32 16.78
N GLY A 431 -17.00 -10.20 16.02
CA GLY A 431 -16.61 -11.54 16.45
C GLY A 431 -17.77 -12.54 16.53
N TYR A 432 -18.96 -12.17 16.05
CA TYR A 432 -20.08 -13.07 15.93
C TYR A 432 -19.88 -14.07 14.78
N ALA A 433 -20.39 -15.29 14.93
CA ALA A 433 -20.29 -16.30 13.88
C ALA A 433 -21.43 -17.31 13.96
N ILE A 434 -21.91 -17.79 12.80
CA ILE A 434 -23.01 -18.76 12.71
C ILE A 434 -22.53 -20.07 12.09
N THR A 435 -22.84 -21.18 12.76
CA THR A 435 -22.45 -22.52 12.32
C THR A 435 -23.66 -23.45 12.25
N PRO A 436 -24.01 -24.03 11.08
CA PRO A 436 -24.93 -25.14 10.98
C PRO A 436 -24.31 -26.39 11.61
N GLN A 437 -24.72 -26.71 12.84
CA GLN A 437 -24.21 -27.87 13.56
C GLN A 437 -24.70 -29.17 12.95
N GLN A 438 -26.01 -29.26 12.66
CA GLN A 438 -26.64 -30.49 12.17
C GLN A 438 -27.84 -30.21 11.29
N ILE A 439 -28.07 -31.09 10.31
CA ILE A 439 -29.30 -31.15 9.52
C ILE A 439 -30.04 -32.45 9.85
N ASP A 440 -31.35 -32.35 10.01
CA ASP A 440 -32.17 -33.48 10.41
C ASP A 440 -32.27 -34.56 9.29
N VAL A 441 -32.68 -35.76 9.67
CA VAL A 441 -32.74 -36.93 8.76
C VAL A 441 -33.77 -36.82 7.64
N ASP A 442 -34.70 -35.87 7.76
CA ASP A 442 -35.70 -35.61 6.73
C ASP A 442 -35.26 -34.47 5.79
N GLY A 443 -34.15 -33.78 6.11
CA GLY A 443 -33.59 -32.69 5.32
C GLY A 443 -34.51 -31.48 5.25
N ASN A 444 -35.16 -31.12 6.35
CA ASN A 444 -36.06 -29.95 6.43
C ASN A 444 -35.88 -29.12 7.70
N LYS A 445 -34.87 -29.44 8.51
CA LYS A 445 -34.44 -28.63 9.65
C LYS A 445 -32.93 -28.56 9.73
N VAL A 446 -32.45 -27.39 10.11
CA VAL A 446 -31.06 -27.15 10.50
C VAL A 446 -31.02 -26.68 11.95
N TRP A 447 -30.00 -27.13 12.67
CA TRP A 447 -29.63 -26.61 13.97
C TRP A 447 -28.47 -25.65 13.77
N LEU A 448 -28.72 -24.35 13.94
CA LEU A 448 -27.72 -23.29 13.91
C LEU A 448 -27.24 -23.00 15.34
N GLU A 449 -25.95 -22.74 15.47
CA GLU A 449 -25.29 -22.23 16.67
C GLU A 449 -24.72 -20.85 16.36
N LEU A 450 -24.89 -19.91 17.28
CA LEU A 450 -24.28 -18.58 17.27
C LEU A 450 -23.17 -18.55 18.33
N THR A 451 -22.00 -18.07 17.92
CA THR A 451 -20.86 -17.83 18.81
C THR A 451 -20.43 -16.38 18.75
N LYS A 452 -19.81 -15.86 19.81
CA LYS A 452 -19.07 -14.59 19.83
C LYS A 452 -17.66 -14.87 20.34
N ASP A 453 -16.63 -14.49 19.60
CA ASP A 453 -15.22 -14.78 19.91
C ASP A 453 -14.93 -16.28 20.13
N GLY A 454 -15.66 -17.14 19.39
CA GLY A 454 -15.61 -18.59 19.52
C GLY A 454 -16.25 -19.16 20.79
N GLU A 455 -16.84 -18.33 21.65
CA GLU A 455 -17.66 -18.77 22.79
C GLU A 455 -19.14 -18.91 22.41
N PHE A 456 -19.80 -19.92 22.95
CA PHE A 456 -21.22 -20.18 22.71
C PHE A 456 -22.10 -19.04 23.25
N VAL A 457 -22.99 -18.51 22.41
CA VAL A 457 -23.97 -17.48 22.76
C VAL A 457 -25.38 -18.07 22.82
N ASP A 458 -25.88 -18.59 21.70
CA ASP A 458 -27.23 -19.15 21.57
C ASP A 458 -27.33 -20.20 20.45
N ASP A 459 -28.44 -20.92 20.39
CA ASP A 459 -28.71 -21.91 19.33
C ASP A 459 -30.19 -21.99 18.94
N LYS A 460 -30.46 -22.24 17.64
CA LYS A 460 -31.83 -22.37 17.14
C LYS A 460 -31.99 -23.46 16.10
N ILE A 461 -33.12 -24.18 16.20
CA ILE A 461 -33.54 -25.13 15.17
C ILE A 461 -34.51 -24.42 14.23
N ILE A 462 -34.09 -24.25 12.99
CA ILE A 462 -34.87 -23.62 11.92
C ILE A 462 -35.48 -24.71 11.04
N SER A 463 -36.73 -24.51 10.59
CA SER A 463 -37.41 -25.45 9.71
C SER A 463 -37.68 -24.82 8.34
N THR A 464 -37.19 -25.48 7.31
CA THR A 464 -37.34 -25.10 5.89
C THR A 464 -38.35 -25.99 5.17
N SER A 465 -39.28 -26.61 5.89
CA SER A 465 -40.32 -27.43 5.29
C SER A 465 -41.18 -26.61 4.32
N GLY A 466 -41.75 -27.24 3.29
CA GLY A 466 -42.52 -26.51 2.26
C GLY A 466 -43.79 -25.79 2.74
N ASP A 467 -44.15 -25.91 4.02
CA ASP A 467 -45.21 -25.16 4.72
C ASP A 467 -44.68 -24.08 5.68
N ALA A 468 -43.36 -23.92 5.80
CA ALA A 468 -42.72 -22.86 6.56
C ALA A 468 -42.87 -21.51 5.84
N THR A 469 -43.28 -20.48 6.59
CA THR A 469 -43.28 -19.08 6.14
C THR A 469 -41.86 -18.49 6.23
N GLN A 470 -41.60 -17.34 5.62
CA GLN A 470 -40.31 -16.65 5.74
C GLN A 470 -39.93 -16.44 7.22
N ALA A 471 -40.87 -15.94 8.04
CA ALA A 471 -40.69 -15.83 9.50
C ALA A 471 -40.33 -17.13 10.24
N ASN A 472 -40.74 -18.31 9.73
CA ASN A 472 -40.39 -19.60 10.36
C ASN A 472 -38.96 -20.05 9.99
N LYS A 473 -38.47 -19.55 8.85
CA LYS A 473 -37.14 -19.78 8.29
C LYS A 473 -36.12 -18.76 8.82
N THR A 474 -36.57 -17.70 9.48
CA THR A 474 -35.71 -16.64 10.02
C THR A 474 -35.44 -16.84 11.51
N TRP A 475 -34.18 -16.68 11.90
CA TRP A 475 -33.75 -16.52 13.28
C TRP A 475 -33.60 -15.04 13.59
N PHE A 476 -34.50 -14.50 14.42
CA PHE A 476 -34.29 -13.25 15.16
C PHE A 476 -33.60 -13.60 16.48
N TYR A 477 -32.32 -13.28 16.61
CA TYR A 477 -31.59 -13.32 17.86
C TYR A 477 -31.79 -11.97 18.55
N GLU A 478 -32.34 -12.01 19.76
CA GLU A 478 -32.73 -10.83 20.52
C GLU A 478 -31.86 -10.74 21.78
N GLN A 479 -31.38 -9.54 22.09
CA GLN A 479 -30.66 -9.25 23.33
C GLN A 479 -30.99 -7.87 23.87
N ASP A 480 -30.60 -7.62 25.12
CA ASP A 480 -30.75 -6.31 25.74
C ASP A 480 -29.59 -5.41 25.28
N ILE A 481 -29.90 -4.21 24.76
CA ILE A 481 -28.92 -3.16 24.46
C ILE A 481 -29.22 -1.98 25.38
N GLU A 482 -28.24 -1.57 26.18
CA GLU A 482 -28.39 -0.50 27.18
C GLU A 482 -29.61 -0.72 28.11
N ASP A 483 -30.64 0.12 28.02
CA ASP A 483 -31.91 -0.03 28.76
C ASP A 483 -33.08 -0.54 27.90
N GLN A 484 -32.80 -0.91 26.65
CA GLN A 484 -33.74 -1.46 25.68
C GLN A 484 -33.72 -2.99 25.74
N GLU A 485 -34.86 -3.59 26.08
CA GLU A 485 -35.03 -5.06 26.16
C GLU A 485 -35.47 -5.63 24.79
N ASP A 486 -35.17 -6.92 24.56
CA ASP A 486 -35.65 -7.71 23.42
C ASP A 486 -35.31 -7.09 22.03
N VAL A 487 -34.13 -6.50 21.86
CA VAL A 487 -33.69 -5.89 20.59
C VAL A 487 -33.19 -6.97 19.63
N ALA A 488 -33.76 -7.05 18.43
CA ALA A 488 -33.32 -7.99 17.39
C ALA A 488 -31.98 -7.53 16.79
N THR A 489 -30.86 -8.07 17.28
CA THR A 489 -29.52 -7.64 16.86
C THR A 489 -28.97 -8.42 15.68
N ILE A 490 -29.38 -9.68 15.52
CA ILE A 490 -28.99 -10.52 14.38
C ILE A 490 -30.24 -11.20 13.81
N MET A 491 -30.44 -11.05 12.50
CA MET A 491 -31.51 -11.70 11.74
C MET A 491 -30.92 -12.54 10.63
N VAL A 492 -31.21 -13.85 10.64
CA VAL A 492 -30.63 -14.79 9.65
C VAL A 492 -31.72 -15.62 9.02
N HIS A 493 -31.85 -15.56 7.70
CA HIS A 493 -32.84 -16.33 6.96
C HIS A 493 -32.22 -17.58 6.31
N VAL A 494 -32.79 -18.74 6.63
CA VAL A 494 -32.40 -20.01 6.00
C VAL A 494 -33.38 -20.32 4.87
N ASP A 495 -32.96 -20.18 3.62
CA ASP A 495 -33.83 -20.53 2.50
C ASP A 495 -34.13 -22.03 2.46
N GLU A 496 -33.09 -22.86 2.31
CA GLU A 496 -33.26 -24.30 2.23
C GLU A 496 -32.14 -25.10 2.90
N VAL A 497 -32.43 -26.37 3.16
CA VAL A 497 -31.44 -27.32 3.67
C VAL A 497 -31.46 -28.57 2.80
N PHE A 498 -30.29 -29.10 2.52
CA PHE A 498 -30.11 -30.26 1.66
C PHE A 498 -29.38 -31.36 2.42
N GLN A 499 -29.99 -32.55 2.47
CA GLN A 499 -29.33 -33.73 3.01
C GLN A 499 -28.85 -34.65 1.88
N GLY A 500 -27.56 -34.59 1.59
CA GLY A 500 -26.89 -35.46 0.63
C GLY A 500 -26.46 -36.80 1.23
N GLN A 501 -25.92 -37.68 0.38
CA GLN A 501 -25.37 -38.98 0.83
C GLN A 501 -24.04 -38.88 1.57
N VAL A 502 -23.32 -37.76 1.35
CA VAL A 502 -21.98 -37.51 1.88
C VAL A 502 -22.00 -36.21 2.68
N ASP A 503 -22.55 -35.14 2.10
CA ASP A 503 -22.60 -33.82 2.71
C ASP A 503 -24.04 -33.39 3.02
N SER A 504 -24.23 -32.66 4.12
CA SER A 504 -25.46 -31.94 4.42
C SER A 504 -25.16 -30.44 4.34
N LEU A 505 -25.99 -29.70 3.60
CA LEU A 505 -25.79 -28.30 3.26
C LEU A 505 -26.96 -27.44 3.76
N CYS A 506 -26.66 -26.22 4.16
CA CYS A 506 -27.61 -25.19 4.55
C CYS A 506 -27.39 -23.99 3.63
N SER A 507 -28.46 -23.44 3.05
CA SER A 507 -28.43 -22.19 2.30
C SER A 507 -28.98 -21.08 3.16
N ILE A 508 -28.16 -20.09 3.49
CA ILE A 508 -28.59 -18.80 4.06
C ILE A 508 -28.79 -17.83 2.90
N GLU A 509 -29.83 -17.02 2.95
CA GLU A 509 -30.19 -16.01 1.94
C GLU A 509 -30.82 -14.87 2.73
N GLY A 510 -30.04 -13.86 3.12
CA GLY A 510 -30.46 -12.80 4.04
C GLY A 510 -29.79 -12.86 5.41
N VAL A 511 -28.94 -11.88 5.70
CA VAL A 511 -28.34 -11.61 7.01
C VAL A 511 -28.45 -10.12 7.30
N PHE A 512 -28.94 -9.77 8.49
CA PHE A 512 -28.89 -8.40 8.99
C PHE A 512 -28.34 -8.40 10.40
N GLN A 513 -27.44 -7.47 10.68
CA GLN A 513 -26.78 -7.31 11.97
C GLN A 513 -26.65 -5.84 12.33
N ILE A 514 -26.96 -5.52 13.58
CA ILE A 514 -26.56 -4.28 14.23
C ILE A 514 -25.55 -4.57 15.34
N SER A 515 -24.76 -3.56 15.67
CA SER A 515 -23.82 -3.63 16.79
C SER A 515 -24.54 -3.92 18.11
N ASP A 516 -23.86 -4.66 18.99
CA ASP A 516 -24.32 -4.80 20.37
C ASP A 516 -23.77 -3.73 21.32
N GLU A 517 -22.97 -2.80 20.78
CA GLU A 517 -22.49 -1.59 21.43
C GLU A 517 -23.24 -0.36 20.89
N ALA A 518 -24.16 0.18 21.70
CA ALA A 518 -24.91 1.37 21.32
C ALA A 518 -24.31 2.66 21.92
N MET A 519 -24.41 3.74 21.15
CA MET A 519 -24.19 5.10 21.60
C MET A 519 -25.46 5.64 22.24
N VAL A 520 -25.35 6.15 23.47
CA VAL A 520 -26.45 6.84 24.16
C VAL A 520 -26.16 8.34 24.20
N VAL A 521 -26.96 9.11 23.46
CA VAL A 521 -26.86 10.57 23.37
C VAL A 521 -27.66 11.23 24.49
N GLN A 522 -27.07 12.19 25.18
CA GLN A 522 -27.70 12.94 26.27
C GLN A 522 -27.64 14.44 25.99
N THR A 523 -28.58 15.17 26.57
CA THR A 523 -28.49 16.65 26.59
C THR A 523 -27.22 17.08 27.32
N ASP A 524 -26.56 18.12 26.81
CA ASP A 524 -25.25 18.61 27.27
C ASP A 524 -24.06 17.67 26.89
N ASP A 525 -24.25 16.64 26.04
CA ASP A 525 -23.12 15.91 25.44
C ASP A 525 -22.42 16.78 24.38
N GLU A 526 -21.09 16.68 24.30
CA GLU A 526 -20.24 17.50 23.43
C GLU A 526 -19.61 16.62 22.33
N PHE A 527 -19.69 17.07 21.07
CA PHE A 527 -19.09 16.46 19.89
C PHE A 527 -18.28 17.52 19.15
N GLY A 528 -16.97 17.53 19.38
CA GLY A 528 -16.10 18.61 18.91
C GLY A 528 -16.57 19.97 19.41
N GLU A 529 -16.91 20.87 18.49
CA GLU A 529 -17.42 22.22 18.77
C GLU A 529 -18.92 22.27 19.03
N LEU A 530 -19.67 21.17 18.84
CA LEU A 530 -21.13 21.10 19.00
C LEU A 530 -21.53 20.53 20.36
N GLU A 531 -22.58 21.07 20.99
CA GLU A 531 -23.24 20.51 22.18
C GLU A 531 -24.68 20.12 21.84
N VAL A 532 -25.15 18.98 22.37
CA VAL A 532 -26.54 18.55 22.27
C VAL A 532 -27.46 19.49 23.05
N THR A 533 -28.16 20.35 22.33
CA THR A 533 -29.07 21.36 22.88
C THR A 533 -30.46 20.81 23.16
N SER A 534 -30.92 19.85 22.35
CA SER A 534 -32.22 19.20 22.56
C SER A 534 -32.30 17.81 21.93
N ILE A 535 -33.05 16.93 22.60
CA ILE A 535 -33.46 15.61 22.08
C ILE A 535 -34.98 15.63 22.00
N GLY A 536 -35.48 15.59 20.77
CA GLY A 536 -36.88 15.65 20.40
C GLY A 536 -37.59 14.30 20.48
N THR A 537 -38.69 14.18 19.74
CA THR A 537 -39.38 12.89 19.54
C THR A 537 -38.78 12.07 18.41
N ASP A 538 -38.18 12.77 17.46
CA ASP A 538 -37.77 12.32 16.14
C ASP A 538 -36.50 13.07 15.68
N SER A 539 -35.88 13.88 16.53
CA SER A 539 -34.67 14.61 16.15
C SER A 539 -33.72 14.85 17.32
N ILE A 540 -32.44 15.06 17.00
CA ILE A 540 -31.39 15.54 17.88
C ILE A 540 -30.88 16.87 17.30
N GLU A 541 -30.89 17.92 18.11
CA GLU A 541 -30.39 19.25 17.72
C GLU A 541 -29.13 19.58 18.52
N MET A 542 -28.09 20.01 17.82
CA MET A 542 -26.81 20.42 18.40
C MET A 542 -26.43 21.82 17.92
N ALA A 543 -25.69 22.57 18.74
CA ALA A 543 -25.18 23.87 18.33
C ALA A 543 -23.82 24.20 18.94
N ASN A 544 -23.08 25.11 18.31
CA ASN A 544 -21.79 25.55 18.85
C ASN A 544 -21.93 26.32 20.16
N MET A 545 -21.07 26.02 21.12
CA MET A 545 -21.12 26.62 22.47
C MET A 545 -20.36 27.93 22.63
N ASP A 546 -19.32 28.14 21.83
CA ASP A 546 -18.48 29.32 21.85
C ASP A 546 -18.52 30.01 20.47
N ASP A 547 -18.15 31.29 20.41
CA ASP A 547 -17.94 31.99 19.15
C ASP A 547 -16.78 31.31 18.39
N LEU A 548 -17.02 30.95 17.13
CA LEU A 548 -16.04 30.38 16.19
C LEU A 548 -15.73 31.41 15.09
N ASP A 549 -14.65 31.18 14.35
CA ASP A 549 -14.30 31.98 13.17
C ASP A 549 -14.43 31.10 11.93
N VAL A 550 -14.97 31.64 10.83
CA VAL A 550 -14.82 30.98 9.53
C VAL A 550 -13.32 30.92 9.21
N PRO A 551 -12.77 29.75 8.83
CA PRO A 551 -11.34 29.62 8.56
C PRO A 551 -10.91 30.58 7.43
N ASP A 552 -9.83 31.31 7.70
CA ASP A 552 -9.12 32.21 6.78
C ASP A 552 -7.91 31.44 6.26
N ASP A 553 -8.07 30.83 5.08
CA ASP A 553 -7.12 29.86 4.50
C ASP A 553 -6.86 28.65 5.43
N GLY A 554 -7.71 27.62 5.31
CA GLY A 554 -7.53 26.36 6.05
C GLY A 554 -8.84 25.66 6.42
N VAL A 555 -8.75 24.85 7.47
CA VAL A 555 -9.83 23.97 7.94
C VAL A 555 -10.19 24.29 9.39
N LEU A 556 -11.49 24.31 9.68
CA LEU A 556 -12.07 24.33 11.02
C LEU A 556 -12.74 22.97 11.28
N ASP A 557 -12.19 22.21 12.22
CA ASP A 557 -12.76 20.94 12.67
C ASP A 557 -14.03 21.22 13.50
N ILE A 558 -15.20 20.73 13.07
CA ILE A 558 -16.46 20.89 13.82
C ILE A 558 -16.70 19.68 14.69
N THR A 559 -16.60 18.49 14.10
CA THR A 559 -16.59 17.19 14.79
C THR A 559 -15.42 16.36 14.25
N ASP A 560 -15.25 15.13 14.73
CA ASP A 560 -14.25 14.22 14.18
C ASP A 560 -14.51 13.87 12.71
N GLU A 561 -15.74 14.03 12.22
CA GLU A 561 -16.18 13.63 10.86
C GLU A 561 -16.59 14.80 9.95
N LEU A 562 -16.94 15.95 10.53
CA LEU A 562 -17.42 17.13 9.81
C LEU A 562 -16.49 18.30 10.03
N MET A 563 -16.02 18.91 8.94
CA MET A 563 -15.14 20.06 8.97
C MET A 563 -15.58 21.12 7.97
N VAL A 564 -15.17 22.37 8.19
CA VAL A 564 -15.41 23.48 7.27
C VAL A 564 -14.09 23.93 6.67
N ARG A 565 -13.99 24.00 5.34
CA ARG A 565 -12.86 24.61 4.65
C ARG A 565 -13.21 26.03 4.22
N GLY A 566 -12.27 26.95 4.32
CA GLY A 566 -12.43 28.34 3.89
C GLY A 566 -11.25 28.83 3.07
N ASN A 567 -11.52 29.72 2.12
CA ASN A 567 -10.49 30.35 1.29
C ASN A 567 -9.78 31.52 2.00
N ASP A 568 -8.69 32.05 1.40
CA ASP A 568 -8.07 33.30 1.85
C ASP A 568 -9.10 34.46 1.85
N GLY A 569 -9.24 35.10 3.01
CA GLY A 569 -10.22 36.13 3.30
C GLY A 569 -11.59 35.62 3.76
N ALA A 570 -11.78 34.31 3.91
CA ALA A 570 -13.02 33.66 4.38
C ALA A 570 -14.27 34.14 3.61
N THR A 571 -14.12 34.39 2.31
CA THR A 571 -15.21 34.82 1.42
C THR A 571 -15.99 33.64 0.83
N LEU A 572 -15.39 32.46 0.87
CA LEU A 572 -15.94 31.21 0.39
C LEU A 572 -15.63 30.13 1.41
N TRP A 573 -16.62 29.30 1.72
CA TRP A 573 -16.45 28.16 2.61
C TRP A 573 -17.45 27.04 2.29
N TYR A 574 -17.09 25.80 2.58
CA TYR A 574 -17.97 24.64 2.46
C TYR A 574 -17.78 23.66 3.61
N LEU A 575 -18.84 22.91 3.91
CA LEU A 575 -18.80 21.72 4.76
C LEU A 575 -18.20 20.55 3.97
N PHE A 576 -17.37 19.75 4.61
CA PHE A 576 -16.89 18.49 4.03
C PHE A 576 -16.77 17.40 5.09
N THR A 577 -16.66 16.16 4.62
CA THR A 577 -16.30 14.99 5.41
C THR A 577 -15.15 14.26 4.72
N GLU A 578 -14.28 13.61 5.48
CA GLU A 578 -13.22 12.77 4.94
C GLU A 578 -13.66 11.31 4.94
N ARG A 579 -13.48 10.62 3.82
CA ARG A 579 -13.77 9.20 3.70
C ARG A 579 -12.49 8.45 3.37
N THR A 580 -12.14 7.50 4.21
CA THR A 580 -10.96 6.68 3.98
C THR A 580 -11.37 5.36 3.34
N ILE A 581 -10.94 5.17 2.09
CA ILE A 581 -10.83 3.83 1.52
C ILE A 581 -9.57 3.28 2.13
N GLY A 582 -9.74 2.36 3.08
CA GLY A 582 -8.61 1.52 3.43
C GLY A 582 -8.22 0.83 2.14
N GLY A 583 -6.94 0.85 1.79
CA GLY A 583 -6.54 -0.03 0.72
C GLY A 583 -6.92 -1.46 1.05
N GLU A 584 -6.83 -2.34 0.06
CA GLU A 584 -6.21 -3.60 0.41
C GLU A 584 -4.83 -3.24 1.02
N GLU A 585 -4.79 -3.01 2.33
CA GLU A 585 -3.78 -3.64 3.15
C GLU A 585 -3.83 -5.08 2.68
N PRO A 586 -2.81 -5.55 1.93
CA PRO A 586 -2.87 -6.85 1.30
C PRO A 586 -3.21 -7.85 2.39
N VAL A 587 -4.40 -8.46 2.34
CA VAL A 587 -5.01 -9.36 3.34
C VAL A 587 -4.04 -9.59 4.48
N GLU A 588 -4.16 -8.89 5.62
CA GLU A 588 -3.18 -9.01 6.70
C GLU A 588 -2.91 -10.51 6.92
N PRO A 589 -1.70 -11.01 6.60
CA PRO A 589 -1.51 -12.46 6.52
C PRO A 589 -1.44 -13.08 7.90
N VAL A 590 -2.36 -12.82 8.84
CA VAL A 590 -2.10 -13.05 10.27
C VAL A 590 -0.77 -12.37 10.61
N GLU A 591 -0.64 -11.03 10.60
CA GLU A 591 0.65 -10.30 10.66
C GLU A 591 1.86 -11.21 10.38
N PRO A 592 2.37 -11.35 9.14
CA PRO A 592 3.74 -11.77 9.03
C PRO A 592 4.48 -10.57 9.62
N GLU A 593 4.87 -10.70 10.89
CA GLU A 593 5.85 -9.84 11.55
C GLU A 593 6.77 -9.34 10.45
N GLU A 594 6.86 -8.03 10.21
CA GLU A 594 7.75 -7.46 9.20
C GLU A 594 9.03 -8.31 9.20
N ARG A 595 9.21 -9.17 8.18
CA ARG A 595 10.27 -10.18 8.18
C ARG A 595 11.58 -9.48 7.83
N THR A 596 11.89 -8.40 8.52
CA THR A 596 13.14 -7.68 8.43
C THR A 596 14.18 -8.47 9.21
N THR A 597 15.42 -8.47 8.75
CA THR A 597 16.55 -8.99 9.52
C THR A 597 17.81 -8.25 9.15
N SER A 598 18.73 -8.14 10.12
CA SER A 598 20.01 -7.49 9.90
C SER A 598 21.19 -8.44 10.18
N ILE A 599 22.19 -8.41 9.31
CA ILE A 599 23.39 -9.26 9.39
C ILE A 599 24.62 -8.38 9.58
N GLY A 600 25.27 -8.47 10.75
CA GLY A 600 26.59 -7.88 10.95
C GLY A 600 27.69 -8.77 10.37
N TYR A 601 28.65 -8.22 9.63
CA TYR A 601 29.76 -9.01 9.08
C TYR A 601 31.08 -8.24 9.00
N VAL A 602 32.18 -8.98 8.93
CA VAL A 602 33.54 -8.46 8.69
C VAL A 602 33.91 -8.65 7.22
N MET A 603 34.68 -7.70 6.66
CA MET A 603 35.04 -7.69 5.24
C MET A 603 36.20 -8.64 4.89
N TRP A 604 36.10 -9.90 5.33
CA TRP A 604 36.98 -11.01 4.93
C TRP A 604 36.31 -11.83 3.84
N ASP A 605 37.08 -12.39 2.91
CA ASP A 605 36.54 -12.97 1.67
C ASP A 605 35.51 -14.10 1.91
N GLY A 606 35.72 -14.96 2.92
CA GLY A 606 34.78 -16.03 3.26
C GLY A 606 33.48 -15.50 3.88
N GLU A 607 33.57 -14.39 4.60
CA GLU A 607 32.54 -13.78 5.42
C GLU A 607 31.65 -12.91 4.54
N ILE A 608 32.25 -12.17 3.61
CA ILE A 608 31.55 -11.51 2.49
C ILE A 608 30.76 -12.57 1.71
N ALA A 609 31.38 -13.70 1.33
CA ALA A 609 30.69 -14.77 0.63
C ALA A 609 29.53 -15.36 1.45
N SER A 610 29.77 -15.69 2.73
CA SER A 610 28.75 -16.28 3.60
C SER A 610 27.56 -15.35 3.84
N THR A 611 27.82 -14.05 4.00
CA THR A 611 26.81 -13.05 4.34
C THR A 611 25.92 -12.78 3.14
N ASN A 612 26.50 -12.65 1.94
CA ASN A 612 25.72 -12.46 0.71
C ASN A 612 24.92 -13.72 0.33
N VAL A 613 25.47 -14.93 0.53
CA VAL A 613 24.69 -16.16 0.34
C VAL A 613 23.52 -16.22 1.33
N MET A 614 23.74 -15.88 2.60
CA MET A 614 22.66 -15.84 3.58
C MET A 614 21.63 -14.76 3.29
N LYS A 615 22.04 -13.60 2.77
CA LYS A 615 21.14 -12.55 2.30
C LYS A 615 20.20 -13.10 1.23
N GLU A 616 20.73 -13.68 0.16
CA GLU A 616 19.95 -14.26 -0.94
C GLU A 616 19.01 -15.39 -0.47
N VAL A 617 19.49 -16.26 0.45
CA VAL A 617 18.67 -17.34 1.04
C VAL A 617 17.50 -16.77 1.85
N LEU A 618 17.73 -15.71 2.62
CA LEU A 618 16.71 -15.09 3.46
C LEU A 618 15.72 -14.25 2.63
N GLU A 619 16.19 -13.56 1.59
CA GLU A 619 15.33 -12.87 0.62
C GLU A 619 14.42 -13.88 -0.13
N GLN A 620 14.92 -15.06 -0.51
CA GLN A 620 14.09 -16.16 -1.02
C GLN A 620 13.11 -16.74 0.01
N ALA A 621 13.45 -16.65 1.31
CA ALA A 621 12.55 -17.02 2.40
C ALA A 621 11.55 -15.91 2.78
N GLY A 622 11.54 -14.80 2.04
CA GLY A 622 10.63 -13.68 2.22
C GLY A 622 11.06 -12.68 3.30
N TYR A 623 12.36 -12.58 3.61
CA TYR A 623 12.89 -11.56 4.51
C TYR A 623 13.42 -10.35 3.74
N GLU A 624 13.23 -9.14 4.30
CA GLU A 624 14.01 -7.97 3.93
C GLU A 624 15.32 -7.95 4.73
N VAL A 625 16.47 -7.91 4.04
CA VAL A 625 17.77 -8.15 4.69
C VAL A 625 18.71 -6.96 4.55
N GLU A 626 19.06 -6.35 5.70
CA GLU A 626 20.13 -5.37 5.79
C GLU A 626 21.47 -6.05 6.16
N ILE A 627 22.56 -5.75 5.43
CA ILE A 627 23.90 -6.25 5.79
C ILE A 627 24.80 -5.08 6.23
N ILE A 628 25.42 -5.20 7.39
CA ILE A 628 26.17 -4.11 8.05
C ILE A 628 27.63 -4.52 8.20
N ALA A 629 28.51 -3.84 7.46
CA ALA A 629 29.94 -4.07 7.51
C ALA A 629 30.57 -3.41 8.75
N VAL A 630 31.24 -4.20 9.59
CA VAL A 630 31.88 -3.77 10.84
C VAL A 630 33.22 -4.47 11.07
N ASP A 631 34.08 -3.90 11.92
CA ASP A 631 35.29 -4.58 12.38
C ASP A 631 34.96 -5.66 13.42
N ALA A 632 35.85 -6.65 13.61
CA ALA A 632 35.61 -7.79 14.49
C ALA A 632 35.25 -7.42 15.95
N GLY A 633 35.84 -6.36 16.52
CA GLY A 633 35.48 -5.90 17.87
C GLY A 633 34.07 -5.30 17.95
N PRO A 634 33.77 -4.26 17.13
CA PRO A 634 32.42 -3.74 16.96
C PRO A 634 31.37 -4.78 16.57
N LEU A 635 31.73 -5.85 15.84
CA LEU A 635 30.81 -6.94 15.51
C LEU A 635 30.20 -7.58 16.77
N TYR A 636 31.05 -8.01 17.71
CA TYR A 636 30.57 -8.63 18.95
C TYR A 636 29.84 -7.64 19.85
N GLN A 637 30.28 -6.38 19.86
CA GLN A 637 29.59 -5.34 20.63
C GLN A 637 28.20 -5.04 20.05
N GLY A 638 28.09 -4.84 18.73
CA GLY A 638 26.83 -4.57 18.05
C GLY A 638 25.83 -5.71 18.21
N LEU A 639 26.29 -6.96 18.16
CA LEU A 639 25.44 -8.12 18.42
C LEU A 639 24.96 -8.17 19.88
N ALA A 640 25.84 -7.88 20.85
CA ALA A 640 25.47 -7.83 22.27
C ALA A 640 24.53 -6.66 22.61
N ASP A 641 24.66 -5.53 21.90
CA ASP A 641 23.84 -4.34 22.06
C ASP A 641 22.52 -4.43 21.24
N GLY A 642 22.33 -5.48 20.43
CA GLY A 642 21.13 -5.69 19.59
C GLY A 642 21.05 -4.78 18.38
N GLN A 643 22.19 -4.25 17.89
CA GLN A 643 22.24 -3.38 16.71
C GLN A 643 22.02 -4.12 15.39
N PHE A 644 22.21 -5.45 15.38
CA PHE A 644 21.79 -6.33 14.30
C PHE A 644 21.43 -7.71 14.85
N ASP A 645 20.67 -8.48 14.08
CA ASP A 645 20.06 -9.73 14.55
C ASP A 645 21.07 -10.88 14.67
N PHE A 646 21.92 -11.10 13.65
CA PHE A 646 22.90 -12.20 13.69
C PHE A 646 24.17 -11.93 12.88
N THR A 647 25.15 -12.84 12.98
CA THR A 647 26.37 -12.86 12.17
C THR A 647 26.80 -14.30 11.86
N THR A 648 27.37 -14.53 10.69
CA THR A 648 27.98 -15.81 10.28
C THR A 648 29.50 -15.85 10.46
N SER A 649 30.10 -14.82 11.08
CA SER A 649 31.55 -14.53 11.02
C SER A 649 32.36 -14.90 12.28
N ALA A 650 31.85 -15.79 13.14
CA ALA A 650 32.46 -16.05 14.43
C ALA A 650 33.49 -17.19 14.41
N TRP A 651 34.78 -16.86 14.36
CA TRP A 651 35.88 -17.85 14.37
C TRP A 651 36.27 -18.27 15.78
N LEU A 652 35.84 -19.46 16.18
CA LEU A 652 35.95 -19.99 17.54
C LEU A 652 36.61 -21.38 17.54
N PRO A 653 37.18 -21.82 18.69
CA PRO A 653 37.25 -21.11 19.96
C PRO A 653 38.49 -20.22 20.14
N GLN A 654 39.47 -20.21 19.23
CA GLN A 654 40.78 -19.59 19.48
C GLN A 654 40.89 -18.19 18.90
N THR A 655 40.59 -18.02 17.61
CA THR A 655 40.86 -16.79 16.87
C THR A 655 40.17 -15.58 17.46
N GLN A 656 38.91 -15.71 17.86
CA GLN A 656 38.14 -14.63 18.49
C GLN A 656 37.89 -14.88 20.00
N ALA A 657 38.76 -15.64 20.67
CA ALA A 657 38.61 -16.00 22.09
C ALA A 657 38.49 -14.77 23.01
N ASN A 658 39.21 -13.69 22.70
CA ASN A 658 39.18 -12.43 23.46
C ASN A 658 37.80 -11.74 23.39
N TYR A 659 37.18 -11.72 22.21
CA TYR A 659 35.84 -11.18 22.04
C TYR A 659 34.78 -12.09 22.66
N TRP A 660 34.97 -13.41 22.52
CA TRP A 660 34.12 -14.41 23.17
C TRP A 660 34.16 -14.31 24.70
N GLU A 661 35.34 -14.15 25.31
CA GLU A 661 35.48 -13.96 26.76
C GLU A 661 34.77 -12.69 27.25
N GLN A 662 34.70 -11.66 26.42
CA GLN A 662 34.08 -10.38 26.78
C GLN A 662 32.56 -10.34 26.55
N TYR A 663 32.07 -10.88 25.43
CA TYR A 663 30.68 -10.72 24.98
C TYR A 663 29.88 -12.02 24.92
N GLY A 664 30.52 -13.20 25.04
CA GLY A 664 29.88 -14.50 24.84
C GLY A 664 28.74 -14.84 25.82
N ASP A 665 28.66 -14.16 26.98
CA ASP A 665 27.53 -14.29 27.91
C ASP A 665 26.30 -13.43 27.51
N GLN A 666 26.43 -12.57 26.49
CA GLN A 666 25.44 -11.58 26.04
C GLN A 666 24.93 -11.85 24.60
N VAL A 667 25.38 -12.95 23.98
CA VAL A 667 24.99 -13.36 22.63
C VAL A 667 24.71 -14.85 22.61
N ASP A 668 23.87 -15.30 21.70
CA ASP A 668 23.48 -16.69 21.57
C ASP A 668 24.33 -17.43 20.53
N ARG A 669 24.76 -18.65 20.87
CA ARG A 669 25.40 -19.56 19.92
C ARG A 669 24.33 -20.34 19.19
N VAL A 670 24.19 -20.09 17.90
CA VAL A 670 23.16 -20.72 17.08
C VAL A 670 23.67 -22.08 16.57
N ALA A 671 24.65 -22.06 15.65
CA ALA A 671 25.17 -23.27 15.02
C ALA A 671 26.59 -23.08 14.49
N VAL A 672 27.33 -24.18 14.33
CA VAL A 672 28.59 -24.19 13.57
C VAL A 672 28.24 -24.23 12.08
N ASN A 673 28.63 -23.19 11.34
CA ASN A 673 28.33 -23.09 9.91
C ASN A 673 29.47 -23.61 9.03
N LEU A 674 30.73 -23.64 9.52
CA LEU A 674 31.89 -24.14 8.77
C LEU A 674 32.92 -24.78 9.70
N GLU A 675 33.23 -26.06 9.47
CA GLU A 675 34.15 -26.85 10.30
C GLU A 675 35.60 -26.81 9.77
N ASP A 676 36.56 -27.31 10.57
CA ASP A 676 37.95 -27.59 10.16
C ASP A 676 38.71 -26.38 9.56
N CYS A 677 38.49 -25.18 10.09
CA CYS A 677 39.11 -23.95 9.62
C CYS A 677 40.49 -23.75 10.26
N LYS A 678 41.52 -23.54 9.44
CA LYS A 678 42.91 -23.44 9.94
C LYS A 678 43.49 -22.09 9.61
N LEU A 679 44.23 -21.52 10.56
CA LEU A 679 44.89 -20.24 10.42
C LEU A 679 46.40 -20.42 10.59
N GLY A 680 47.19 -19.54 9.98
CA GLY A 680 48.62 -19.53 10.20
C GLY A 680 49.37 -18.58 9.28
N LEU A 681 50.69 -18.74 9.29
CA LEU A 681 51.57 -18.05 8.34
C LEU A 681 51.72 -18.89 7.07
N ALA A 682 51.48 -18.27 5.92
CA ALA A 682 51.63 -18.89 4.62
C ALA A 682 52.78 -18.26 3.83
N VAL A 683 53.46 -19.09 3.05
CA VAL A 683 54.48 -18.68 2.08
C VAL A 683 54.27 -19.43 0.75
N PRO A 684 54.63 -18.82 -0.39
CA PRO A 684 54.72 -19.53 -1.66
C PRO A 684 55.65 -20.75 -1.62
N THR A 685 55.28 -21.83 -2.31
CA THR A 685 56.03 -23.11 -2.30
C THR A 685 57.43 -23.00 -2.91
N TYR A 686 57.67 -22.02 -3.79
CA TYR A 686 59.00 -21.74 -4.34
C TYR A 686 60.04 -21.36 -3.27
N MET A 687 59.61 -21.05 -2.04
CA MET A 687 60.48 -20.88 -0.88
C MET A 687 60.77 -22.23 -0.21
N GLU A 688 61.51 -23.10 -0.89
CA GLU A 688 61.79 -24.47 -0.44
C GLU A 688 62.46 -24.55 0.95
N ASP A 689 63.26 -23.53 1.33
CA ASP A 689 64.01 -23.47 2.59
C ASP A 689 63.18 -23.03 3.81
N ILE A 690 61.92 -22.64 3.63
CA ILE A 690 61.04 -22.11 4.69
C ILE A 690 59.86 -23.07 4.84
N ASN A 691 59.83 -23.89 5.89
CA ASN A 691 58.76 -24.88 6.10
C ASN A 691 58.13 -24.81 7.49
N SER A 692 58.79 -24.18 8.46
CA SER A 692 58.25 -23.95 9.81
C SER A 692 58.38 -22.48 10.22
N ILE A 693 57.55 -22.03 11.16
CA ILE A 693 57.70 -20.72 11.81
C ILE A 693 59.11 -20.55 12.40
N GLU A 694 59.74 -21.64 12.88
CA GLU A 694 61.12 -21.63 13.39
C GLU A 694 62.16 -21.20 12.34
N ASP A 695 61.87 -21.34 11.04
CA ASP A 695 62.79 -21.00 9.96
C ASP A 695 62.85 -19.48 9.70
N LEU A 696 61.87 -18.70 10.17
CA LEU A 696 61.73 -17.28 9.83
C LEU A 696 62.91 -16.45 10.32
N ASN A 697 63.31 -16.57 11.59
CA ASN A 697 64.42 -15.79 12.16
C ASN A 697 65.75 -15.99 11.42
N ALA A 698 66.05 -17.23 11.00
CA ALA A 698 67.25 -17.53 10.22
C ALA A 698 67.23 -16.87 8.82
N ASN A 699 66.05 -16.45 8.37
CA ASN A 699 65.77 -15.87 7.06
C ASN A 699 65.23 -14.44 7.14
N LYS A 700 65.33 -13.75 8.29
CA LYS A 700 64.82 -12.39 8.53
C LYS A 700 65.12 -11.42 7.40
N GLU A 701 66.37 -11.38 6.94
CA GLU A 701 66.81 -10.47 5.89
C GLU A 701 66.06 -10.68 4.55
N LYS A 702 65.59 -11.91 4.27
CA LYS A 702 64.81 -12.21 3.05
C LYS A 702 63.46 -11.51 3.04
N PHE A 703 62.82 -11.38 4.21
CA PHE A 703 61.48 -10.81 4.39
C PHE A 703 61.52 -9.38 4.91
N ASN A 704 62.71 -8.76 4.99
CA ASN A 704 62.94 -7.47 5.64
C ASN A 704 62.42 -7.40 7.10
N GLY A 705 62.30 -8.55 7.78
CA GLY A 705 61.73 -8.66 9.12
C GLY A 705 60.26 -8.26 9.21
N LYS A 706 59.46 -8.52 8.16
CA LYS A 706 58.03 -8.17 8.13
C LYS A 706 57.15 -9.38 7.87
N ILE A 707 55.99 -9.39 8.51
CA ILE A 707 54.87 -10.28 8.20
C ILE A 707 53.72 -9.40 7.72
N THR A 708 53.15 -9.70 6.56
CA THR A 708 51.98 -8.96 6.05
C THR A 708 50.72 -9.52 6.70
N GLY A 709 50.07 -8.72 7.52
CA GLY A 709 48.82 -9.03 8.19
C GLY A 709 47.60 -8.47 7.48
N ILE A 710 46.45 -8.57 8.15
CA ILE A 710 45.15 -8.01 7.74
C ILE A 710 44.71 -6.88 8.70
N ASP A 711 43.41 -6.71 8.92
CA ASP A 711 42.85 -5.63 9.74
C ASP A 711 43.37 -5.70 11.19
N PRO A 712 43.78 -4.57 11.81
CA PRO A 712 44.39 -4.56 13.15
C PRO A 712 43.56 -5.23 14.26
N GLY A 713 42.23 -5.28 14.10
CA GLY A 713 41.30 -5.88 15.06
C GLY A 713 40.99 -7.37 14.81
N ALA A 714 41.52 -7.97 13.74
CA ALA A 714 41.26 -9.37 13.41
C ALA A 714 41.97 -10.32 14.37
N GLY A 715 41.31 -11.42 14.74
CA GLY A 715 41.85 -12.40 15.69
C GLY A 715 43.19 -13.00 15.28
N ILE A 716 43.39 -13.26 13.98
CA ILE A 716 44.65 -13.78 13.45
C ILE A 716 45.83 -12.82 13.66
N MET A 717 45.59 -11.51 13.80
CA MET A 717 46.63 -10.53 14.11
C MET A 717 47.15 -10.73 15.53
N GLN A 718 46.25 -10.90 16.50
CA GLN A 718 46.62 -11.20 17.88
C GLN A 718 47.35 -12.55 17.96
N ASN A 719 46.85 -13.59 17.29
CA ASN A 719 47.53 -14.89 17.22
C ASN A 719 48.93 -14.78 16.62
N THR A 720 49.12 -13.87 15.65
CA THR A 720 50.43 -13.65 15.02
C THR A 720 51.38 -12.87 15.92
N GLU A 721 50.91 -11.89 16.68
CA GLU A 721 51.71 -11.23 17.73
C GLU A 721 52.12 -12.24 18.81
N ASP A 722 51.20 -13.10 19.23
CA ASP A 722 51.49 -14.17 20.19
C ASP A 722 52.50 -15.18 19.60
N ALA A 723 52.42 -15.50 18.31
CA ALA A 723 53.40 -16.31 17.61
C ALA A 723 54.78 -15.64 17.55
N ILE A 724 54.84 -14.33 17.28
CA ILE A 724 56.08 -13.55 17.31
C ILE A 724 56.74 -13.67 18.69
N ASP A 725 55.97 -13.50 19.76
CA ASP A 725 56.48 -13.62 21.13
C ASP A 725 56.89 -15.07 21.47
N MET A 726 56.04 -16.05 21.19
CA MET A 726 56.24 -17.47 21.53
C MET A 726 57.46 -18.07 20.82
N TYR A 727 57.67 -17.71 19.56
CA TYR A 727 58.83 -18.14 18.77
C TYR A 727 60.05 -17.21 18.92
N ASN A 728 59.91 -16.11 19.67
CA ASN A 728 60.91 -15.03 19.76
C ASN A 728 61.35 -14.54 18.37
N LEU A 729 60.39 -14.31 17.48
CA LEU A 729 60.64 -13.79 16.14
C LEU A 729 61.09 -12.33 16.21
N ASP A 730 62.12 -12.00 15.43
CA ASP A 730 62.61 -10.63 15.26
C ASP A 730 61.93 -10.01 14.02
N TYR A 731 60.60 -9.95 14.03
CA TYR A 731 59.72 -9.52 12.94
C TYR A 731 58.69 -8.52 13.42
N ASP A 732 58.30 -7.59 12.54
CA ASP A 732 57.19 -6.67 12.74
C ASP A 732 55.96 -7.18 11.96
N LEU A 733 54.79 -7.25 12.59
CA LEU A 733 53.52 -7.52 11.93
C LEU A 733 52.96 -6.22 11.33
N GLU A 734 52.78 -6.19 10.00
CA GLU A 734 52.22 -5.04 9.30
C GLU A 734 50.71 -5.19 9.16
N ALA A 735 49.95 -4.34 9.86
CA ALA A 735 48.51 -4.27 9.67
C ALA A 735 48.13 -3.68 8.30
N SER A 736 47.08 -4.24 7.71
CA SER A 736 46.57 -3.93 6.38
C SER A 736 45.05 -4.19 6.37
N SER A 737 44.53 -4.82 5.33
CA SER A 737 43.20 -5.45 5.24
C SER A 737 43.32 -6.79 4.49
N SER A 738 42.27 -7.63 4.45
CA SER A 738 42.29 -8.86 3.64
C SER A 738 42.70 -8.58 2.19
N ALA A 739 42.04 -7.62 1.55
CA ALA A 739 42.36 -7.19 0.18
C ALA A 739 43.79 -6.63 0.04
N GLY A 740 44.27 -5.87 1.04
CA GLY A 740 45.63 -5.35 1.05
C GLY A 740 46.69 -6.45 1.17
N MET A 741 46.45 -7.46 2.00
CA MET A 741 47.31 -8.64 2.15
C MET A 741 47.33 -9.46 0.85
N ALA A 742 46.16 -9.74 0.27
CA ALA A 742 46.03 -10.45 -1.00
C ALA A 742 46.77 -9.73 -2.15
N SER A 743 46.66 -8.40 -2.21
CA SER A 743 47.39 -7.59 -3.20
C SER A 743 48.91 -7.67 -3.03
N ALA A 744 49.40 -7.65 -1.79
CA ALA A 744 50.82 -7.83 -1.49
C ALA A 744 51.31 -9.22 -1.89
N LEU A 745 50.51 -10.26 -1.63
CA LEU A 745 50.78 -11.64 -2.03
C LEU A 745 50.84 -11.79 -3.54
N ASP A 746 49.86 -11.27 -4.29
CA ASP A 746 49.83 -11.31 -5.76
C ASP A 746 51.10 -10.68 -6.36
N GLY A 747 51.46 -9.48 -5.86
CA GLY A 747 52.65 -8.76 -6.30
C GLY A 747 53.93 -9.55 -6.05
N ALA A 748 54.11 -10.10 -4.86
CA ALA A 748 55.29 -10.90 -4.52
C ALA A 748 55.34 -12.21 -5.32
N TYR A 749 54.21 -12.89 -5.48
CA TYR A 749 54.13 -14.16 -6.21
C TYR A 749 54.48 -13.98 -7.68
N ARG A 750 53.93 -12.95 -8.34
CA ARG A 750 54.22 -12.63 -9.74
C ARG A 750 55.71 -12.34 -9.99
N ASP A 751 56.36 -11.70 -9.03
CA ASP A 751 57.76 -11.30 -9.12
C ASP A 751 58.73 -12.32 -8.47
N GLU A 752 58.22 -13.51 -8.08
CA GLU A 752 58.93 -14.57 -7.34
C GLU A 752 59.72 -14.04 -6.12
N GLN A 753 59.18 -13.03 -5.42
CA GLN A 753 59.80 -12.41 -4.25
C GLN A 753 59.45 -13.14 -2.95
N PRO A 754 60.33 -13.13 -1.94
CA PRO A 754 60.00 -13.60 -0.59
C PRO A 754 58.87 -12.79 0.04
N ILE A 755 57.86 -13.47 0.55
CA ILE A 755 56.76 -12.91 1.34
C ILE A 755 56.27 -13.95 2.34
N VAL A 756 55.89 -13.49 3.53
CA VAL A 756 55.16 -14.26 4.53
C VAL A 756 53.92 -13.46 4.90
N VAL A 757 52.77 -14.11 4.83
CA VAL A 757 51.46 -13.48 5.08
C VAL A 757 50.68 -14.27 6.12
N THR A 758 49.78 -13.60 6.83
CA THR A 758 48.72 -14.27 7.60
C THR A 758 47.66 -14.80 6.64
N LEU A 759 47.27 -16.07 6.74
CA LEU A 759 46.28 -16.70 5.87
C LEU A 759 45.51 -17.80 6.59
N TRP A 760 44.39 -18.22 6.01
CA TRP A 760 43.51 -19.25 6.58
C TRP A 760 42.90 -20.15 5.50
N THR A 761 42.35 -21.29 5.90
CA THR A 761 41.59 -22.20 5.04
C THR A 761 40.17 -22.37 5.56
N PRO A 762 39.13 -22.28 4.71
CA PRO A 762 39.21 -22.12 3.25
C PRO A 762 39.50 -20.67 2.81
N HIS A 763 40.25 -20.50 1.71
CA HIS A 763 40.54 -19.20 1.09
C HIS A 763 40.96 -19.39 -0.38
N TRP A 764 40.45 -18.57 -1.30
CA TRP A 764 40.67 -18.69 -2.76
C TRP A 764 42.17 -18.66 -3.14
N ALA A 765 43.00 -17.98 -2.35
CA ALA A 765 44.44 -17.85 -2.59
C ALA A 765 45.17 -19.20 -2.69
N PHE A 766 44.70 -20.26 -2.02
CA PHE A 766 45.30 -21.59 -2.12
C PHE A 766 45.01 -22.31 -3.44
N ASP A 767 43.97 -21.91 -4.17
CA ASP A 767 43.66 -22.42 -5.50
C ASP A 767 44.35 -21.59 -6.59
N ARG A 768 44.46 -20.28 -6.37
CA ARG A 768 45.12 -19.35 -7.31
C ARG A 768 46.65 -19.45 -7.27
N TYR A 769 47.24 -19.67 -6.10
CA TYR A 769 48.69 -19.69 -5.90
C TYR A 769 49.15 -21.01 -5.28
N ASP A 770 50.34 -21.47 -5.65
CA ASP A 770 50.96 -22.62 -4.99
C ASP A 770 51.58 -22.16 -3.67
N LEU A 771 50.80 -22.26 -2.59
CA LEU A 771 51.16 -21.82 -1.24
C LEU A 771 51.29 -23.03 -0.29
N LYS A 772 52.09 -22.85 0.75
CA LYS A 772 52.16 -23.76 1.89
C LYS A 772 52.02 -22.99 3.19
N MET A 773 51.24 -23.56 4.12
CA MET A 773 51.18 -23.10 5.50
C MET A 773 52.45 -23.58 6.23
N LEU A 774 53.05 -22.72 7.06
CA LEU A 774 54.23 -23.06 7.84
C LEU A 774 53.86 -23.97 9.02
N ASP A 775 54.70 -24.96 9.29
CA ASP A 775 54.57 -25.81 10.47
C ASP A 775 54.68 -24.95 11.75
N ASP A 776 53.66 -25.07 12.61
CA ASP A 776 53.54 -24.41 13.92
C ASP A 776 53.74 -25.43 15.06
N PRO A 777 54.98 -25.88 15.36
CA PRO A 777 55.23 -26.92 16.37
C PRO A 777 54.90 -26.52 17.81
N GLN A 778 54.82 -25.23 18.12
CA GLN A 778 54.41 -24.70 19.43
C GLN A 778 52.91 -24.41 19.53
N GLN A 779 52.17 -24.55 18.42
CA GLN A 779 50.71 -24.32 18.36
C GLN A 779 50.32 -22.90 18.79
N ALA A 780 51.01 -21.88 18.27
CA ALA A 780 50.68 -20.48 18.50
C ALA A 780 49.32 -20.08 17.88
N TYR A 781 48.97 -20.66 16.73
CA TYR A 781 47.64 -20.52 16.12
C TYR A 781 46.66 -21.61 16.60
N GLY A 782 47.16 -22.55 17.42
CA GLY A 782 46.48 -23.69 18.02
C GLY A 782 45.91 -24.72 17.02
N GLU A 783 44.83 -25.40 17.39
CA GLU A 783 44.17 -26.42 16.54
C GLU A 783 43.18 -25.75 15.58
N ALA A 784 42.65 -26.51 14.62
CA ALA A 784 41.62 -25.99 13.71
C ALA A 784 40.44 -25.39 14.50
N ASP A 785 40.09 -24.15 14.15
CA ASP A 785 38.87 -23.47 14.57
C ASP A 785 37.70 -23.93 13.68
N HIS A 786 36.54 -23.39 13.97
CA HIS A 786 35.35 -23.47 13.14
C HIS A 786 34.68 -22.09 13.13
N VAL A 787 33.83 -21.84 12.15
CA VAL A 787 33.04 -20.62 12.05
C VAL A 787 31.62 -20.90 12.52
N GLU A 788 31.13 -20.05 13.42
CA GLU A 788 29.78 -20.13 13.99
C GLU A 788 28.88 -18.99 13.53
N THR A 789 27.60 -19.30 13.47
CA THR A 789 26.52 -18.33 13.47
C THR A 789 26.23 -17.93 14.92
N LEU A 790 26.29 -16.63 15.20
CA LEU A 790 25.90 -16.05 16.48
C LEU A 790 24.69 -15.12 16.29
N ALA A 791 23.81 -15.05 17.27
CA ALA A 791 22.63 -14.19 17.27
C ALA A 791 22.61 -13.27 18.51
N ARG A 792 21.89 -12.15 18.44
CA ARG A 792 21.56 -11.35 19.62
C ARG A 792 20.69 -12.17 20.57
N GLN A 793 20.76 -11.88 21.86
CA GLN A 793 19.87 -12.55 22.83
C GLN A 793 18.40 -12.27 22.52
N GLY A 794 17.57 -13.31 22.67
CA GLY A 794 16.12 -13.23 22.45
C GLY A 794 15.69 -13.44 21.00
N LEU A 795 16.61 -13.57 20.04
CA LEU A 795 16.23 -13.76 18.63
C LEU A 795 15.43 -15.04 18.37
N GLU A 796 15.69 -16.12 19.12
CA GLU A 796 14.91 -17.37 19.00
C GLU A 796 13.44 -17.18 19.40
N ASP A 797 13.17 -16.31 20.37
CA ASP A 797 11.81 -16.00 20.82
C ASP A 797 11.16 -14.92 19.94
N ASP A 798 11.94 -13.90 19.55
CA ASP A 798 11.46 -12.76 18.76
C ASP A 798 11.25 -13.09 17.28
N LYS A 799 12.07 -13.98 16.70
CA LYS A 799 12.04 -14.35 15.26
C LYS A 799 12.34 -15.86 15.09
N PRO A 800 11.45 -16.76 15.54
CA PRO A 800 11.71 -18.21 15.62
C PRO A 800 11.96 -18.86 14.25
N GLU A 801 11.34 -18.35 13.18
CA GLU A 801 11.52 -18.85 11.82
C GLU A 801 12.90 -18.48 11.25
N LEU A 802 13.30 -17.21 11.39
CA LEU A 802 14.65 -16.74 11.06
C LEU A 802 15.69 -17.58 11.79
N TYR A 803 15.51 -17.73 13.11
CA TYR A 803 16.40 -18.50 13.97
C TYR A 803 16.52 -19.96 13.48
N ALA A 804 15.43 -20.57 13.03
CA ALA A 804 15.43 -21.91 12.47
C ALA A 804 16.24 -22.02 11.16
N ILE A 805 16.14 -21.03 10.27
CA ILE A 805 16.92 -20.98 9.01
C ILE A 805 18.41 -20.84 9.32
N ILE A 806 18.79 -19.85 10.12
CA ILE A 806 20.21 -19.57 10.44
C ILE A 806 20.85 -20.69 11.29
N ASN A 807 20.05 -21.45 12.05
CA ASN A 807 20.50 -22.65 12.76
C ASN A 807 20.76 -23.84 11.84
N ARG A 808 20.07 -23.93 10.70
CA ARG A 808 20.32 -24.97 9.70
C ARG A 808 21.46 -24.60 8.76
N PHE A 809 21.79 -23.32 8.64
CA PHE A 809 22.87 -22.85 7.76
C PHE A 809 24.20 -23.51 8.12
N ASN A 810 24.71 -24.28 7.17
CA ASN A 810 26.05 -24.86 7.22
C ASN A 810 26.49 -25.20 5.80
N TRP A 811 27.80 -25.17 5.58
CA TRP A 811 28.39 -25.51 4.30
C TRP A 811 29.82 -26.02 4.45
N THR A 812 30.31 -26.60 3.36
CA THR A 812 31.63 -27.23 3.27
C THR A 812 32.65 -26.27 2.68
N HIS A 813 33.94 -26.58 2.88
CA HIS A 813 35.05 -25.81 2.29
C HIS A 813 34.93 -25.67 0.77
N ASN A 814 34.41 -26.68 0.07
CA ASN A 814 34.25 -26.62 -1.39
C ASN A 814 33.13 -25.65 -1.81
N GLU A 815 32.04 -25.59 -1.04
CA GLU A 815 30.90 -24.74 -1.34
C GLU A 815 31.28 -23.26 -1.21
N ILE A 816 31.85 -22.87 -0.07
CA ILE A 816 32.35 -21.49 0.15
C ILE A 816 33.48 -21.11 -0.82
N GLN A 817 34.38 -22.05 -1.16
CA GLN A 817 35.44 -21.80 -2.14
C GLN A 817 34.89 -21.49 -3.53
N THR A 818 33.75 -22.07 -3.91
CA THR A 818 33.13 -21.81 -5.21
C THR A 818 32.71 -20.34 -5.31
N VAL A 819 32.03 -19.81 -4.28
CA VAL A 819 31.62 -18.40 -4.22
C VAL A 819 32.83 -17.47 -4.23
N MET A 820 33.83 -17.74 -3.38
CA MET A 820 35.05 -16.93 -3.33
C MET A 820 35.82 -16.95 -4.65
N ALA A 821 35.82 -18.07 -5.38
CA ALA A 821 36.47 -18.17 -6.69
C ALA A 821 35.76 -17.34 -7.76
N ASP A 822 34.43 -17.27 -7.73
CA ASP A 822 33.64 -16.42 -8.63
C ASP A 822 33.85 -14.93 -8.35
N MET A 823 33.88 -14.53 -7.08
CA MET A 823 34.25 -13.17 -6.65
C MET A 823 35.64 -12.79 -7.16
N GLU A 824 36.61 -13.68 -6.98
CA GLU A 824 37.98 -13.48 -7.44
C GLU A 824 38.11 -13.45 -8.97
N ALA A 825 37.20 -14.14 -9.69
CA ALA A 825 37.10 -14.07 -11.15
C ALA A 825 36.52 -12.74 -11.65
N GLY A 826 36.02 -11.90 -10.74
CA GLY A 826 35.56 -10.53 -11.00
C GLY A 826 34.05 -10.33 -10.87
N MET A 827 33.30 -11.31 -10.36
CA MET A 827 31.89 -11.10 -9.99
C MET A 827 31.78 -10.23 -8.73
N SER A 828 30.69 -9.48 -8.61
CA SER A 828 30.34 -8.85 -7.32
C SER A 828 30.01 -9.94 -6.29
N ALA A 829 30.01 -9.60 -5.00
CA ALA A 829 29.70 -10.57 -3.96
C ALA A 829 28.23 -11.02 -4.04
N GLU A 830 27.35 -10.09 -4.39
CA GLU A 830 25.94 -10.27 -4.65
C GLU A 830 25.74 -11.22 -5.84
N ASP A 831 26.36 -10.94 -7.00
CA ASP A 831 26.23 -11.78 -8.20
C ASP A 831 26.79 -13.20 -7.97
N ALA A 832 27.92 -13.33 -7.26
CA ALA A 832 28.52 -14.62 -6.95
C ALA A 832 27.66 -15.45 -5.99
N ALA A 833 27.04 -14.79 -5.01
CA ALA A 833 26.09 -15.42 -4.10
C ALA A 833 24.81 -15.86 -4.82
N ALA A 834 24.19 -14.97 -5.60
CA ALA A 834 23.00 -15.28 -6.41
C ALA A 834 23.27 -16.44 -7.37
N ASN A 835 24.41 -16.42 -8.07
CA ASN A 835 24.84 -17.53 -8.95
C ASN A 835 25.01 -18.84 -8.17
N TRP A 836 25.59 -18.81 -6.97
CA TRP A 836 25.73 -20.03 -6.16
C TRP A 836 24.38 -20.55 -5.67
N VAL A 837 23.50 -19.67 -5.20
CA VAL A 837 22.15 -20.01 -4.72
C VAL A 837 21.31 -20.62 -5.84
N GLU A 838 21.30 -20.01 -7.04
CA GLU A 838 20.61 -20.53 -8.23
C GLU A 838 21.10 -21.93 -8.62
N ASN A 839 22.40 -22.19 -8.47
CA ASN A 839 23.01 -23.48 -8.81
C ASN A 839 22.94 -24.54 -7.70
N ASN A 840 22.48 -24.19 -6.49
CA ASN A 840 22.39 -25.09 -5.35
C ASN A 840 21.02 -25.07 -4.64
N PRO A 841 19.89 -25.14 -5.37
CA PRO A 841 18.55 -24.97 -4.80
C PRO A 841 18.20 -26.04 -3.76
N ASP A 842 18.75 -27.26 -3.89
CA ASP A 842 18.56 -28.33 -2.90
C ASP A 842 19.15 -27.94 -1.52
N ARG A 843 20.30 -27.25 -1.50
CA ARG A 843 20.96 -26.80 -0.27
C ARG A 843 20.23 -25.62 0.35
N VAL A 844 19.80 -24.69 -0.48
CA VAL A 844 19.00 -23.52 -0.08
C VAL A 844 17.68 -23.98 0.55
N ASN A 845 16.98 -24.91 -0.10
CA ASN A 845 15.74 -25.49 0.40
C ASN A 845 15.93 -26.28 1.71
N GLU A 846 17.07 -26.95 1.90
CA GLU A 846 17.38 -27.62 3.17
C GLU A 846 17.45 -26.62 4.33
N TRP A 847 18.02 -25.42 4.09
CA TRP A 847 18.09 -24.36 5.09
C TRP A 847 16.72 -23.72 5.35
N ILE A 848 15.96 -23.38 4.31
CA ILE A 848 14.64 -22.73 4.43
C ILE A 848 13.60 -23.68 5.03
N ASN A 849 13.43 -24.88 4.46
CA ASN A 849 12.29 -25.76 4.73
C ASN A 849 12.59 -26.95 5.67
N GLY A 850 13.86 -27.26 5.91
CA GLY A 850 14.26 -28.43 6.72
C GLY A 850 14.09 -29.78 6.00
N SER A 851 14.50 -30.87 6.67
CA SER A 851 14.71 -32.20 6.05
C SER A 851 13.48 -33.13 5.99
N ASP A 852 12.27 -32.64 6.30
CA ASP A 852 11.04 -33.44 6.29
C ASP A 852 10.42 -33.61 4.88
N SER A 853 11.00 -33.01 3.85
CA SER A 853 10.68 -33.25 2.44
C SER A 853 11.37 -34.51 1.90
N SER A 854 11.17 -35.68 2.53
CA SER A 854 11.59 -36.96 1.94
C SER A 854 10.59 -38.12 2.10
N SER A 855 9.81 -38.36 1.05
CA SER A 855 9.37 -39.72 0.71
C SER A 855 9.39 -39.96 -0.80
N GLY A 856 10.48 -40.59 -1.29
CA GLY A 856 10.61 -40.95 -2.71
C GLY A 856 11.98 -41.44 -3.17
N SER A 857 12.58 -42.42 -2.48
CA SER A 857 13.92 -42.96 -2.75
C SER A 857 14.15 -43.56 -4.16
N SER A 858 15.26 -43.10 -4.76
CA SER A 858 16.31 -43.83 -5.50
C SER A 858 16.11 -44.31 -6.95
N GLY A 859 16.93 -43.75 -7.85
CA GLY A 859 17.36 -44.36 -9.10
C GLY A 859 18.19 -43.41 -9.97
N GLY A 860 19.50 -43.35 -9.74
CA GLY A 860 20.42 -42.47 -10.46
C GLY A 860 20.37 -42.60 -11.99
N GLY A 861 20.31 -41.44 -12.65
CA GLY A 861 20.48 -41.25 -14.08
C GLY A 861 20.25 -39.78 -14.42
N SER A 862 21.24 -39.13 -15.02
CA SER A 862 21.12 -37.76 -15.56
C SER A 862 19.86 -37.60 -16.42
N GLY A 863 19.00 -36.65 -16.06
CA GLY A 863 17.86 -36.23 -16.87
C GLY A 863 16.95 -35.33 -16.05
N ALA A 864 16.66 -34.11 -16.54
CA ALA A 864 15.59 -33.28 -16.03
C ALA A 864 14.32 -34.12 -15.89
N SER A 865 13.59 -34.02 -14.77
CA SER A 865 12.29 -34.67 -14.64
C SER A 865 11.29 -33.91 -15.51
N TYR A 866 10.86 -34.57 -16.60
CA TYR A 866 9.77 -34.10 -17.44
C TYR A 866 8.45 -34.61 -16.87
N SER A 867 7.48 -33.71 -16.74
CA SER A 867 6.11 -34.01 -16.32
C SER A 867 5.14 -33.60 -17.43
N THR A 868 4.11 -34.42 -17.63
CA THR A 868 2.98 -34.07 -18.50
C THR A 868 1.86 -33.50 -17.63
N TYR A 869 1.48 -32.26 -17.88
CA TYR A 869 0.31 -31.62 -17.27
C TYR A 869 -0.88 -31.77 -18.21
N ASN A 870 -1.96 -32.39 -17.74
CA ASN A 870 -3.19 -32.58 -18.51
C ASN A 870 -4.20 -31.53 -18.09
N MET A 871 -4.62 -30.70 -19.03
CA MET A 871 -5.57 -29.61 -18.84
C MET A 871 -6.90 -29.97 -19.51
N SER A 872 -7.97 -30.03 -18.73
CA SER A 872 -9.33 -30.23 -19.27
C SER A 872 -9.97 -28.88 -19.58
N LEU A 873 -10.30 -28.65 -20.85
CA LEU A 873 -10.99 -27.45 -21.32
C LEU A 873 -12.46 -27.75 -21.57
N GLN A 874 -13.36 -26.88 -21.11
CA GLN A 874 -14.78 -26.93 -21.47
C GLN A 874 -15.03 -26.18 -22.78
N LYS A 875 -16.09 -26.55 -23.49
CA LYS A 875 -16.52 -25.79 -24.67
C LYS A 875 -16.79 -24.33 -24.33
N GLY A 876 -16.05 -23.41 -24.94
CA GLY A 876 -16.11 -21.97 -24.68
C GLY A 876 -14.72 -21.40 -24.40
N TRP A 877 -14.68 -20.18 -23.86
CA TRP A 877 -13.45 -19.57 -23.39
C TRP A 877 -13.07 -20.16 -22.02
N ASN A 878 -11.80 -20.49 -21.86
CA ASN A 878 -11.23 -20.99 -20.62
C ASN A 878 -10.05 -20.10 -20.26
N LEU A 879 -9.99 -19.62 -19.02
CA LEU A 879 -8.79 -19.03 -18.44
C LEU A 879 -7.96 -20.15 -17.84
N VAL A 880 -6.71 -20.27 -18.26
CA VAL A 880 -5.83 -21.39 -17.87
C VAL A 880 -4.45 -20.89 -17.48
N SER A 881 -3.86 -21.52 -16.47
CA SER A 881 -2.44 -21.37 -16.13
C SER A 881 -1.74 -22.73 -16.23
N ILE A 882 -0.43 -22.71 -16.45
CA ILE A 882 0.38 -23.92 -16.61
C ILE A 882 1.40 -24.05 -15.47
N PRO A 883 1.48 -25.20 -14.79
CA PRO A 883 2.38 -25.41 -13.64
C PRO A 883 3.73 -26.04 -14.04
N ILE A 884 4.11 -26.00 -15.31
CA ILE A 884 5.33 -26.63 -15.83
C ILE A 884 5.95 -25.73 -16.91
N ILE A 885 7.28 -25.77 -17.07
CA ILE A 885 7.98 -24.96 -18.09
C ILE A 885 7.84 -25.68 -19.42
N PRO A 886 7.02 -25.18 -20.37
CA PRO A 886 6.80 -25.89 -21.62
C PRO A 886 8.03 -25.75 -22.53
N GLU A 887 8.47 -26.84 -23.15
CA GLU A 887 9.60 -26.80 -24.09
C GLU A 887 9.28 -26.11 -25.44
N SER A 888 8.03 -25.69 -25.63
CA SER A 888 7.45 -25.51 -26.95
C SER A 888 6.59 -24.23 -27.00
N SER A 889 6.51 -23.58 -28.17
CA SER A 889 5.68 -22.38 -28.35
C SER A 889 4.19 -22.69 -28.18
N VAL A 890 3.37 -21.64 -28.07
CA VAL A 890 1.90 -21.75 -28.00
C VAL A 890 1.36 -22.60 -29.16
N LEU A 891 1.93 -22.44 -30.36
CA LEU A 891 1.56 -23.28 -31.52
C LEU A 891 1.76 -24.77 -31.23
N SER A 892 2.94 -25.22 -30.80
CA SER A 892 3.18 -26.65 -30.59
C SER A 892 2.39 -27.25 -29.43
N THR A 893 2.00 -26.43 -28.45
CA THR A 893 1.20 -26.86 -27.29
C THR A 893 -0.28 -27.08 -27.65
N PHE A 894 -0.88 -26.21 -28.47
CA PHE A 894 -2.32 -26.26 -28.76
C PHE A 894 -2.68 -26.72 -30.19
N GLU A 895 -1.77 -26.67 -31.16
CA GLU A 895 -2.04 -26.99 -32.57
C GLU A 895 -2.35 -28.49 -32.80
N ASN A 896 -1.95 -29.36 -31.87
CA ASN A 896 -2.27 -30.79 -31.93
C ASN A 896 -3.69 -31.14 -31.45
N THR A 897 -4.43 -30.16 -30.92
CA THR A 897 -5.82 -30.34 -30.47
C THR A 897 -6.76 -29.70 -31.47
N SER A 898 -7.39 -30.50 -32.33
CA SER A 898 -8.32 -30.01 -33.39
C SER A 898 -9.54 -29.23 -32.89
N ASP A 899 -9.72 -29.20 -31.57
CA ASP A 899 -10.83 -28.55 -30.88
C ASP A 899 -10.41 -27.23 -30.20
N VAL A 900 -9.17 -26.75 -30.32
CA VAL A 900 -8.73 -25.44 -29.80
C VAL A 900 -8.52 -24.45 -30.96
N LEU A 901 -9.05 -23.23 -30.84
CA LEU A 901 -8.84 -22.16 -31.81
C LEU A 901 -7.65 -21.28 -31.39
N LEU A 902 -6.68 -21.12 -32.29
CA LEU A 902 -5.57 -20.17 -32.14
C LEU A 902 -5.95 -18.80 -32.74
N PRO A 903 -5.39 -17.68 -32.24
CA PRO A 903 -4.32 -17.59 -31.23
C PRO A 903 -4.83 -17.68 -29.78
N VAL A 904 -3.91 -17.89 -28.83
CA VAL A 904 -4.15 -17.79 -27.38
C VAL A 904 -3.83 -16.36 -26.94
N TYR A 905 -4.62 -15.81 -26.02
CA TYR A 905 -4.47 -14.44 -25.55
C TYR A 905 -4.03 -14.37 -24.08
N SER A 906 -3.29 -13.33 -23.74
CA SER A 906 -3.00 -12.92 -22.36
C SER A 906 -3.43 -11.47 -22.19
N TRP A 907 -3.73 -11.07 -20.95
CA TRP A 907 -3.99 -9.68 -20.61
C TRP A 907 -2.67 -8.95 -20.32
N ASN A 908 -2.50 -7.75 -20.85
CA ASN A 908 -1.45 -6.83 -20.45
C ASN A 908 -2.08 -5.79 -19.52
N THR A 909 -1.63 -5.77 -18.26
CA THR A 909 -2.14 -4.88 -17.22
C THR A 909 -1.76 -3.41 -17.46
N GLU A 910 -0.55 -3.14 -17.94
CA GLU A 910 -0.06 -1.78 -18.22
C GLU A 910 -0.84 -1.09 -19.35
N ASN A 911 -1.25 -1.84 -20.38
CA ASN A 911 -1.90 -1.27 -21.56
C ASN A 911 -3.39 -1.64 -21.66
N LYS A 912 -3.97 -2.25 -20.61
CA LYS A 912 -5.37 -2.72 -20.52
C LYS A 912 -5.88 -3.41 -21.81
N GLN A 913 -5.07 -4.27 -22.42
CA GLN A 913 -5.42 -4.93 -23.71
C GLN A 913 -5.01 -6.42 -23.75
N TYR A 914 -5.79 -7.21 -24.49
CA TYR A 914 -5.43 -8.59 -24.82
C TYR A 914 -4.41 -8.63 -25.97
N TYR A 915 -3.35 -9.42 -25.80
CA TYR A 915 -2.34 -9.63 -26.85
C TYR A 915 -2.17 -11.11 -27.17
N GLU A 916 -1.79 -11.41 -28.42
CA GLU A 916 -1.51 -12.78 -28.87
C GLU A 916 -0.23 -13.30 -28.20
N VAL A 917 -0.31 -14.51 -27.65
CA VAL A 917 0.78 -15.13 -26.90
C VAL A 917 1.58 -16.06 -27.80
N GLU A 918 2.90 -15.85 -27.86
CA GLU A 918 3.81 -16.74 -28.60
C GLU A 918 4.44 -17.82 -27.71
N HIS A 919 4.62 -17.54 -26.42
CA HIS A 919 5.24 -18.42 -25.41
C HIS A 919 4.43 -18.46 -24.11
N LEU A 920 4.30 -19.63 -23.51
CA LEU A 920 3.61 -19.81 -22.22
C LEU A 920 4.64 -19.78 -21.08
N GLU A 921 4.27 -19.14 -19.98
CA GLU A 921 5.04 -18.95 -18.77
C GLU A 921 4.26 -19.49 -17.58
N ILE A 922 4.98 -19.87 -16.53
CA ILE A 922 4.38 -20.35 -15.29
C ILE A 922 3.82 -19.16 -14.52
N GLY A 923 2.66 -19.35 -13.88
CA GLY A 923 2.02 -18.31 -13.06
C GLY A 923 1.26 -17.24 -13.85
N ARG A 924 1.31 -17.25 -15.18
CA ARG A 924 0.48 -16.37 -16.03
C ARG A 924 -0.84 -17.03 -16.43
N GLY A 925 -1.87 -16.21 -16.61
CA GLY A 925 -3.20 -16.61 -17.08
C GLY A 925 -3.37 -16.43 -18.58
N TYR A 926 -3.93 -17.45 -19.25
CA TYR A 926 -4.10 -17.51 -20.70
C TYR A 926 -5.55 -17.81 -21.08
N TRP A 927 -6.11 -17.04 -22.01
CA TRP A 927 -7.44 -17.27 -22.56
C TRP A 927 -7.38 -18.18 -23.78
N VAL A 928 -8.00 -19.36 -23.68
CA VAL A 928 -8.03 -20.40 -24.70
C VAL A 928 -9.48 -20.71 -25.10
N LEU A 929 -9.79 -20.61 -26.39
CA LEU A 929 -11.11 -20.95 -26.92
C LEU A 929 -11.16 -22.41 -27.37
N ALA A 930 -11.94 -23.24 -26.68
CA ALA A 930 -12.21 -24.63 -27.05
C ALA A 930 -13.59 -24.78 -27.73
N LEU A 931 -13.63 -25.46 -28.87
CA LEU A 931 -14.84 -25.70 -29.68
C LEU A 931 -15.72 -26.84 -29.12
N ASN A 932 -15.13 -27.74 -28.33
CA ASN A 932 -15.77 -28.85 -27.62
C ASN A 932 -14.98 -29.12 -26.32
N ASP A 933 -15.58 -29.86 -25.38
CA ASP A 933 -14.86 -30.34 -24.20
C ASP A 933 -13.68 -31.23 -24.64
N THR A 934 -12.46 -30.88 -24.22
CA THR A 934 -11.23 -31.50 -24.73
C THR A 934 -10.13 -31.53 -23.66
N GLU A 935 -9.13 -32.39 -23.84
CA GLU A 935 -7.94 -32.44 -22.98
C GLU A 935 -6.71 -32.00 -23.78
N VAL A 936 -5.93 -31.09 -23.21
CA VAL A 936 -4.65 -30.60 -23.74
C VAL A 936 -3.54 -31.09 -22.83
N ASN A 937 -2.54 -31.75 -23.42
CA ASN A 937 -1.37 -32.23 -22.68
C ASN A 937 -0.21 -31.27 -22.93
N VAL A 938 0.28 -30.64 -21.87
CA VAL A 938 1.47 -29.81 -21.89
C VAL A 938 2.63 -30.67 -21.37
N GLU A 939 3.72 -30.76 -22.12
CA GLU A 939 4.94 -31.46 -21.71
C GLU A 939 6.03 -30.42 -21.40
N GLY A 940 6.69 -30.58 -20.26
CA GLY A 940 7.61 -29.56 -19.76
C GLY A 940 8.39 -30.01 -18.54
N ALA A 941 9.38 -29.22 -18.16
CA ALA A 941 10.12 -29.43 -16.91
C ALA A 941 9.18 -29.16 -15.73
N THR A 942 9.17 -30.04 -14.73
CA THR A 942 8.33 -29.89 -13.55
C THR A 942 8.82 -28.70 -12.73
N TYR A 943 7.96 -27.70 -12.57
CA TYR A 943 8.18 -26.62 -11.62
C TYR A 943 7.72 -27.12 -10.26
N TYR A 944 8.65 -27.21 -9.31
CA TYR A 944 8.31 -27.37 -7.90
C TYR A 944 8.50 -25.99 -7.29
N PRO A 945 7.42 -25.36 -6.77
CA PRO A 945 7.52 -24.06 -6.12
C PRO A 945 8.49 -24.13 -4.94
#